data_AF-A0A1K1S220-F1
#
_entry.id   AF-A0A1K1S220-F1
#
_cell.length_a   1.000
_cell.length_b   1.000
_cell.length_c   1.000
_cell.angle_alpha   90.00
_cell.angle_beta   90.00
_cell.angle_gamma   90.00
#
_symmetry.space_group_name_H-M   'P 1'
#
loop_
_entity.id
_entity.type
_entity.pdbx_description
1 polymer ?
#
loop_
_entity_poly.entity_id
_entity_poly.type
_entity_poly.pdbx_seq_one_letter_code
_entity_poly.pdbx_strand_id
1 'polypeptide(L)'
;MPHTPSRRQVLGGLGAAVATSALAPVARAAGTLARPDLAVTGRATDLAAGWRFALVNPDGVTDPDGRFARAADPAFDDSAWQVVDVPHDWSIELPPVADGRTAGASGFFRGGLGWYRKSVTLPPSLAGKRVSVEFDGVYSDAHVHLNGELLGNHPCAYTGFAFDLTGRLHTDGRTPNVLAVRAVNPMPSSRWYAGSGIYRRVRLVVTEPVHVARHGTFVTTPGIAAGRGTVRVATDVVNDSAAPVTAEVRTTVTGPEGRVVAAGSATVAVPAGGTATAVTTPDVAGPRLWSVGSPVLYGLRTDVAVAGRVLDTTSTAFGFRYPEFHPDHGFSLNGEPMKLRGVNLHSTQGPLGAVVDAAALERQMRLMLAMGANALRTAHNPPDPQLVTICEQLGILMMVEAFDCWRTGKVEYDYHRDFDAWSARDIGEMVHAAKNSPAVVLWSIGNEVPDASMAGGPGIAAGLIAAVRAIDPTRPVVMGSDRYRSVPAPGSPQDLILRQLDGLGVNYNTAQSIDGLHAKYPDKFFFESESSSATSTRGVYQDPDLLNTGENHTPGKRATSSYDNNLASWTFSGEYSLKKDRDRKFCQGQFLWAGQDYLGEPTPYDVFPVKTSFFGAIDSAGLPKDAFHLFRSQWTTAPMVHLTPMDWTRHRPGEPVAVWVYSTVDTVELVLNGRSLGVQRFDRKTTVDGRPYLETTEATGDDKNDPSGSYTSPNGSRGKLHLTWTVPFEPGTLTAIATSGGREVARDRLVTAGPPRALTLTAEPRGQGAMTFVTASVVDEHGVVVPGAEPVLRFTVRGPGRVAGVDNGRQENAQSYQQPAIPAFGGQAVAVIAATGGRGPITVTVSSPGLAPGNVTVPGTSLGQRNGPGARAVERPASPGLAAADASYSGAPDTVPAAMLDGDPATGWSNFYVKQATATLNAVSRPREQDHGVHRRQGASASSPCGLAALRPTAVAMRLIAATRLSFNGPRIAFGTKFGPPWPALVARRSFASAICVSSSCRLRRTSAWAWAGIAGSRLATSGQLICPPALVPPVCTGAEAAGAGAAWPPRAHVASRPRPCGFTPWRPIAMAIRSIVDVRLSASGPRIAFGTKFEPPWPALVARRSFASAICVSSSCRLRRTSAWAGIAGSRLATSGHVIRLPDAALAWPGSPTVVAITSAPPAIARPRAAVASFVRRERRCRPP
;
A
#
# COMPACT_ATOMS: atom_id res chain seq x y z
N MET A 1 -56.51 -26.74 -11.39
CA MET A 1 -57.84 -26.77 -12.04
C MET A 1 -58.05 -25.45 -12.77
N PRO A 2 -58.86 -25.40 -13.85
CA PRO A 2 -58.33 -24.93 -15.15
C PRO A 2 -59.19 -23.84 -15.85
N HIS A 3 -59.19 -23.83 -17.20
CA HIS A 3 -59.90 -22.94 -18.15
C HIS A 3 -59.13 -21.63 -18.48
N THR A 4 -58.74 -21.24 -19.72
CA THR A 4 -58.99 -21.68 -21.13
C THR A 4 -60.45 -21.68 -21.60
N PRO A 5 -60.80 -21.35 -22.87
CA PRO A 5 -60.02 -21.19 -24.13
C PRO A 5 -60.07 -19.73 -24.71
N SER A 6 -59.53 -19.31 -25.88
CA SER A 6 -59.37 -19.83 -27.27
C SER A 6 -60.70 -19.89 -28.08
N ARG A 7 -60.81 -19.69 -29.40
CA ARG A 7 -59.86 -19.51 -30.54
C ARG A 7 -60.65 -19.10 -31.82
N ARG A 8 -60.02 -18.43 -32.80
CA ARG A 8 -60.21 -18.62 -34.28
C ARG A 8 -59.16 -17.81 -35.07
N GLN A 9 -58.59 -18.25 -36.19
CA GLN A 9 -58.38 -19.62 -36.73
C GLN A 9 -57.37 -19.59 -37.92
N VAL A 10 -56.79 -20.76 -38.29
CA VAL A 10 -56.37 -21.16 -39.68
C VAL A 10 -55.18 -20.41 -40.33
N LEU A 11 -54.22 -20.99 -41.07
CA LEU A 11 -53.63 -22.35 -41.31
C LEU A 11 -52.18 -22.11 -41.85
N GLY A 12 -51.24 -23.06 -41.92
CA GLY A 12 -51.21 -24.43 -41.40
C GLY A 12 -50.12 -25.32 -42.05
N GLY A 13 -49.52 -26.19 -41.23
CA GLY A 13 -48.98 -27.51 -41.62
C GLY A 13 -47.51 -27.58 -42.05
N LEU A 14 -46.81 -28.72 -41.96
CA LEU A 14 -47.02 -30.06 -41.37
C LEU A 14 -45.60 -30.65 -41.13
N GLY A 15 -45.34 -31.71 -40.35
CA GLY A 15 -46.16 -32.65 -39.57
C GLY A 15 -45.33 -33.94 -39.35
N ALA A 16 -45.40 -34.59 -38.18
CA ALA A 16 -44.49 -35.69 -37.83
C ALA A 16 -45.21 -36.98 -37.36
N ALA A 17 -44.51 -38.12 -37.43
CA ALA A 17 -44.81 -39.38 -36.74
C ALA A 17 -43.46 -39.92 -36.19
N VAL A 18 -43.25 -40.14 -34.88
CA VAL A 18 -43.90 -41.05 -33.92
C VAL A 18 -43.43 -42.50 -34.07
N ALA A 19 -42.59 -42.94 -33.13
CA ALA A 19 -42.35 -44.33 -32.74
C ALA A 19 -41.89 -44.37 -31.26
N THR A 20 -42.09 -45.49 -30.56
CA THR A 20 -41.92 -45.63 -29.10
C THR A 20 -40.83 -46.63 -28.72
N SER A 21 -40.01 -46.34 -27.69
CA SER A 21 -39.32 -47.39 -26.92
C SER A 21 -38.77 -46.96 -25.55
N ALA A 22 -38.86 -47.90 -24.61
CA ALA A 22 -38.02 -48.21 -23.45
C ALA A 22 -37.28 -47.12 -22.62
N LEU A 23 -37.38 -47.28 -21.29
CA LEU A 23 -36.44 -46.72 -20.32
C LEU A 23 -35.04 -47.34 -20.49
N ALA A 24 -34.02 -46.51 -20.63
CA ALA A 24 -32.62 -46.86 -20.40
C ALA A 24 -31.99 -45.78 -19.50
N PRO A 25 -31.08 -46.13 -18.58
CA PRO A 25 -30.42 -45.14 -17.73
C PRO A 25 -29.50 -44.27 -18.60
N VAL A 26 -29.83 -42.99 -18.73
CA VAL A 26 -28.91 -42.00 -19.31
C VAL A 26 -27.76 -41.83 -18.32
N ALA A 27 -26.70 -42.61 -18.51
CA ALA A 27 -25.44 -42.39 -17.84
C ALA A 27 -25.04 -40.93 -18.04
N ARG A 28 -24.69 -40.22 -16.96
CA ARG A 28 -24.06 -38.91 -17.07
C ARG A 28 -22.79 -39.08 -17.88
N ALA A 29 -22.83 -38.66 -19.15
CA ALA A 29 -21.63 -38.48 -19.94
C ALA A 29 -20.78 -37.45 -19.22
N ALA A 30 -19.77 -37.92 -18.49
CA ALA A 30 -18.75 -37.06 -17.90
C ALA A 30 -18.03 -36.40 -19.08
N GLY A 31 -18.40 -35.15 -19.37
CA GLY A 31 -17.87 -34.41 -20.50
C GLY A 31 -16.37 -34.20 -20.30
N THR A 32 -15.57 -35.10 -20.87
CA THR A 32 -14.13 -34.97 -20.97
C THR A 32 -13.84 -33.76 -21.84
N LEU A 33 -13.71 -32.59 -21.20
CA LEU A 33 -13.09 -31.42 -21.78
C LEU A 33 -11.74 -31.87 -22.32
N ALA A 34 -11.63 -31.94 -23.65
CA ALA A 34 -10.39 -32.29 -24.31
C ALA A 34 -9.31 -31.33 -23.80
N ARG A 35 -8.26 -31.87 -23.17
CA ARG A 35 -7.18 -31.06 -22.62
C ARG A 35 -6.54 -30.32 -23.80
N PRO A 36 -6.58 -28.98 -23.85
CA PRO A 36 -6.09 -28.26 -25.01
C PRO A 36 -4.57 -28.37 -25.07
N ASP A 37 -4.05 -28.77 -26.23
CA ASP A 37 -2.63 -28.69 -26.53
C ASP A 37 -2.18 -27.23 -26.44
N LEU A 38 -1.09 -26.96 -25.72
CA LEU A 38 -0.62 -25.60 -25.56
C LEU A 38 0.13 -25.17 -26.81
N ALA A 39 -0.54 -24.37 -27.65
CA ALA A 39 0.07 -23.71 -28.80
C ALA A 39 1.07 -22.64 -28.33
N VAL A 40 2.30 -23.05 -28.02
CA VAL A 40 3.40 -22.15 -27.64
C VAL A 40 3.86 -21.36 -28.86
N THR A 41 3.52 -20.07 -28.89
CA THR A 41 3.85 -19.16 -30.00
C THR A 41 4.72 -18.01 -29.53
N GLY A 42 5.97 -17.98 -29.99
CA GLY A 42 6.95 -16.96 -29.57
C GLY A 42 7.56 -17.24 -28.19
N ARG A 43 8.28 -16.24 -27.66
CA ARG A 43 9.14 -16.37 -26.47
C ARG A 43 8.38 -16.60 -25.15
N ALA A 44 7.14 -16.14 -25.04
CA ALA A 44 6.34 -16.25 -23.83
C ALA A 44 4.89 -16.63 -24.16
N THR A 45 4.37 -17.64 -23.47
CA THR A 45 2.99 -18.11 -23.61
C THR A 45 2.26 -17.98 -22.29
N ASP A 46 1.05 -17.42 -22.34
CA ASP A 46 0.25 -17.13 -21.16
C ASP A 46 -0.34 -18.40 -20.53
N LEU A 47 -0.36 -18.46 -19.18
CA LEU A 47 -0.94 -19.58 -18.42
C LEU A 47 -2.17 -19.18 -17.58
N ALA A 48 -2.84 -18.06 -17.84
CA ALA A 48 -4.00 -17.61 -17.06
C ALA A 48 -5.10 -18.68 -16.92
N ALA A 49 -5.56 -19.23 -18.04
CA ALA A 49 -6.83 -19.95 -18.06
C ALA A 49 -6.76 -21.42 -17.61
N GLY A 50 -7.80 -21.88 -16.92
CA GLY A 50 -8.10 -23.30 -16.70
C GLY A 50 -7.11 -24.03 -15.80
N TRP A 51 -6.81 -23.46 -14.65
CA TRP A 51 -6.23 -24.16 -13.50
C TRP A 51 -7.34 -24.93 -12.77
N ARG A 52 -6.94 -25.89 -11.94
CA ARG A 52 -7.75 -26.47 -10.86
C ARG A 52 -7.34 -25.82 -9.55
N PHE A 53 -8.30 -25.48 -8.69
CA PHE A 53 -8.06 -24.90 -7.37
C PHE A 53 -8.84 -25.64 -6.27
N ALA A 54 -8.19 -25.83 -5.13
CA ALA A 54 -8.81 -26.25 -3.88
C ALA A 54 -8.28 -25.40 -2.72
N LEU A 55 -9.22 -24.78 -2.00
CA LEU A 55 -8.99 -24.24 -0.66
C LEU A 55 -9.06 -25.40 0.32
N VAL A 56 -7.94 -25.73 0.96
CA VAL A 56 -7.81 -26.88 1.88
C VAL A 56 -8.30 -26.52 3.27
N ASN A 57 -7.87 -25.36 3.76
CA ASN A 57 -8.12 -24.90 5.11
C ASN A 57 -8.16 -23.36 5.10
N PRO A 58 -9.34 -22.70 5.17
CA PRO A 58 -9.41 -21.24 5.20
C PRO A 58 -8.88 -20.64 6.52
N ASP A 59 -8.88 -21.43 7.60
CA ASP A 59 -8.69 -20.92 8.96
C ASP A 59 -7.30 -21.26 9.52
N GLY A 60 -6.42 -21.85 8.71
CA GLY A 60 -5.08 -22.29 9.11
C GLY A 60 -4.23 -22.84 7.96
N VAL A 61 -2.97 -23.13 8.24
CA VAL A 61 -1.94 -23.47 7.24
C VAL A 61 -1.69 -24.98 7.05
N THR A 62 -2.49 -25.82 7.69
CA THR A 62 -2.34 -27.28 7.70
C THR A 62 -3.40 -27.99 6.84
N ASP A 63 -3.08 -29.21 6.42
CA ASP A 63 -3.99 -30.17 5.78
C ASP A 63 -4.45 -31.19 6.84
N PRO A 64 -5.57 -30.95 7.57
CA PRO A 64 -5.89 -31.66 8.81
C PRO A 64 -6.45 -33.07 8.59
N ASP A 65 -7.05 -33.37 7.43
CA ASP A 65 -7.50 -34.71 7.05
C ASP A 65 -6.46 -35.47 6.19
N GLY A 66 -5.35 -34.80 5.82
CA GLY A 66 -4.28 -35.35 4.98
C GLY A 66 -4.69 -35.59 3.53
N ARG A 67 -5.86 -35.10 3.10
CA ARG A 67 -6.44 -35.36 1.78
C ARG A 67 -5.63 -34.74 0.64
N PHE A 68 -4.86 -33.70 0.93
CA PHE A 68 -4.06 -32.94 -0.03
C PHE A 68 -2.55 -33.23 0.09
N ALA A 69 -2.14 -34.16 0.96
CA ALA A 69 -0.75 -34.58 1.14
C ALA A 69 -0.07 -35.09 -0.15
N ARG A 70 -0.85 -35.51 -1.16
CA ARG A 70 -0.39 -35.93 -2.50
C ARG A 70 -0.81 -34.99 -3.62
N ALA A 71 -1.19 -33.75 -3.32
CA ALA A 71 -1.66 -32.77 -4.31
C ALA A 71 -0.60 -32.33 -5.35
N ALA A 72 0.68 -32.69 -5.15
CA ALA A 72 1.73 -32.55 -6.15
C ALA A 72 1.77 -33.70 -7.19
N ASP A 73 1.26 -34.89 -6.86
CA ASP A 73 1.40 -36.10 -7.70
C ASP A 73 0.69 -35.91 -9.06
N PRO A 74 1.28 -36.34 -10.19
CA PRO A 74 0.61 -36.33 -11.50
C PRO A 74 -0.69 -37.13 -11.51
N ALA A 75 -0.75 -38.22 -10.73
CA ALA A 75 -1.88 -39.13 -10.64
C ALA A 75 -2.94 -38.73 -9.59
N PHE A 76 -2.79 -37.58 -8.93
CA PHE A 76 -3.80 -37.08 -7.99
C PHE A 76 -5.08 -36.64 -8.72
N ASP A 77 -6.24 -37.05 -8.20
CA ASP A 77 -7.55 -36.71 -8.78
C ASP A 77 -8.00 -35.29 -8.39
N ASP A 78 -7.82 -34.36 -9.32
CA ASP A 78 -8.32 -32.99 -9.26
C ASP A 78 -9.65 -32.78 -10.01
N SER A 79 -10.34 -33.85 -10.43
CA SER A 79 -11.58 -33.74 -11.22
C SER A 79 -12.68 -32.97 -10.50
N ALA A 80 -12.75 -33.08 -9.17
CA ALA A 80 -13.68 -32.40 -8.29
C ALA A 80 -13.23 -30.99 -7.84
N TRP A 81 -12.03 -30.53 -8.21
CA TRP A 81 -11.54 -29.19 -7.84
C TRP A 81 -12.20 -28.11 -8.71
N GLN A 82 -12.35 -26.89 -8.17
CA GLN A 82 -12.87 -25.75 -8.92
C GLN A 82 -11.98 -25.49 -10.14
N VAL A 83 -12.56 -25.26 -11.33
CA VAL A 83 -11.80 -24.69 -12.44
C VAL A 83 -11.69 -23.19 -12.21
N VAL A 84 -10.48 -22.63 -12.24
CA VAL A 84 -10.22 -21.20 -12.11
C VAL A 84 -9.33 -20.67 -13.23
N ASP A 85 -9.45 -19.39 -13.55
CA ASP A 85 -8.51 -18.66 -14.39
C ASP A 85 -7.75 -17.68 -13.49
N VAL A 86 -6.41 -17.78 -13.44
CA VAL A 86 -5.56 -16.83 -12.71
C VAL A 86 -5.35 -15.57 -13.57
N PRO A 87 -5.23 -14.35 -13.02
CA PRO A 87 -5.11 -14.03 -11.60
C PRO A 87 -6.36 -14.34 -10.77
N HIS A 88 -6.15 -14.94 -9.60
CA HIS A 88 -7.18 -15.45 -8.68
C HIS A 88 -6.79 -15.19 -7.23
N ASP A 89 -7.67 -14.50 -6.51
CA ASP A 89 -7.62 -14.27 -5.07
C ASP A 89 -8.75 -15.09 -4.42
N TRP A 90 -8.44 -16.02 -3.51
CA TRP A 90 -9.48 -16.81 -2.84
C TRP A 90 -10.05 -16.12 -1.60
N SER A 91 -9.33 -15.17 -1.00
CA SER A 91 -9.81 -14.47 0.20
C SER A 91 -11.04 -13.62 -0.10
N ILE A 92 -11.09 -13.00 -1.29
CA ILE A 92 -12.23 -12.20 -1.73
C ILE A 92 -13.46 -13.04 -2.10
N GLU A 93 -13.29 -14.35 -2.36
CA GLU A 93 -14.41 -15.28 -2.54
C GLU A 93 -15.11 -15.63 -1.22
N LEU A 94 -14.42 -15.49 -0.08
CA LEU A 94 -14.98 -15.73 1.25
C LEU A 94 -15.75 -14.50 1.77
N PRO A 95 -16.79 -14.68 2.60
CA PRO A 95 -17.32 -13.58 3.40
C PRO A 95 -16.30 -13.18 4.48
N PRO A 96 -16.18 -11.88 4.82
CA PRO A 96 -15.43 -11.46 6.00
C PRO A 96 -16.14 -11.94 7.27
N VAL A 97 -15.37 -12.31 8.29
CA VAL A 97 -15.84 -12.88 9.56
C VAL A 97 -15.02 -12.30 10.72
N ALA A 98 -15.58 -12.26 11.92
CA ALA A 98 -14.84 -11.93 13.14
C ALA A 98 -14.73 -13.18 14.02
N ASP A 99 -13.63 -13.93 13.88
CA ASP A 99 -13.43 -15.26 14.48
C ASP A 99 -12.27 -15.33 15.49
N GLY A 100 -11.62 -14.19 15.76
CA GLY A 100 -10.43 -14.09 16.63
C GLY A 100 -9.10 -14.44 15.95
N ARG A 101 -9.10 -14.85 14.67
CA ARG A 101 -7.90 -15.07 13.82
C ARG A 101 -7.73 -13.94 12.82
N THR A 102 -8.84 -13.39 12.35
CA THR A 102 -8.90 -12.17 11.54
C THR A 102 -8.99 -10.91 12.41
N ALA A 103 -8.44 -9.80 11.93
CA ALA A 103 -8.59 -8.46 12.54
C ALA A 103 -9.05 -7.42 11.50
N GLY A 104 -9.37 -6.20 11.94
CA GLY A 104 -9.71 -5.12 11.02
C GLY A 104 -8.58 -4.81 10.05
N ALA A 105 -7.32 -4.86 10.50
CA ALA A 105 -6.12 -4.79 9.65
C ALA A 105 -6.25 -5.63 8.36
N SER A 106 -6.66 -6.90 8.47
CA SER A 106 -6.91 -7.82 7.34
C SER A 106 -8.24 -7.65 6.61
N GLY A 107 -9.04 -6.63 6.96
CA GLY A 107 -10.41 -6.44 6.48
C GLY A 107 -11.37 -7.54 6.93
N PHE A 108 -11.09 -8.20 8.06
CA PHE A 108 -11.83 -9.38 8.53
C PHE A 108 -11.88 -10.56 7.52
N PHE A 109 -10.99 -10.58 6.52
CA PHE A 109 -10.88 -11.69 5.55
C PHE A 109 -9.89 -12.76 6.02
N ARG A 110 -10.12 -14.00 5.56
CA ARG A 110 -9.30 -15.17 5.90
C ARG A 110 -8.30 -15.52 4.79
N GLY A 111 -7.11 -15.94 5.19
CA GLY A 111 -6.06 -16.50 4.33
C GLY A 111 -6.18 -18.02 4.20
N GLY A 112 -5.25 -18.74 4.82
CA GLY A 112 -5.27 -20.21 4.93
C GLY A 112 -4.34 -20.94 3.95
N LEU A 113 -4.63 -22.22 3.71
CA LEU A 113 -3.90 -23.11 2.80
C LEU A 113 -4.69 -23.37 1.52
N GLY A 114 -4.10 -23.06 0.36
CA GLY A 114 -4.67 -23.32 -0.97
C GLY A 114 -3.71 -24.04 -1.91
N TRP A 115 -4.25 -24.89 -2.79
CA TRP A 115 -3.50 -25.54 -3.87
C TRP A 115 -4.10 -25.18 -5.23
N TYR A 116 -3.22 -24.92 -6.19
CA TYR A 116 -3.51 -24.81 -7.62
C TYR A 116 -2.82 -25.94 -8.38
N ARG A 117 -3.48 -26.52 -9.39
CA ARG A 117 -2.91 -27.53 -10.29
C ARG A 117 -3.18 -27.15 -11.75
N LYS A 118 -2.21 -27.37 -12.63
CA LYS A 118 -2.34 -27.15 -14.07
C LYS A 118 -1.74 -28.31 -14.84
N SER A 119 -2.56 -28.99 -15.63
CA SER A 119 -2.08 -29.95 -16.64
C SER A 119 -1.86 -29.25 -17.98
N VAL A 120 -0.70 -29.49 -18.61
CA VAL A 120 -0.37 -29.03 -19.97
C VAL A 120 0.32 -30.13 -20.78
N THR A 121 -0.15 -30.37 -22.01
CA THR A 121 0.57 -31.16 -23.01
C THR A 121 1.46 -30.21 -23.81
N LEU A 122 2.73 -30.59 -24.02
CA LEU A 122 3.73 -29.77 -24.70
C LEU A 122 4.25 -30.46 -25.98
N PRO A 123 4.46 -29.73 -27.09
CA PRO A 123 4.79 -30.32 -28.39
C PRO A 123 6.29 -30.67 -28.53
N PRO A 124 6.65 -31.62 -29.43
CA PRO A 124 8.04 -32.02 -29.70
C PRO A 124 8.97 -30.91 -30.18
N SER A 125 8.43 -29.79 -30.68
CA SER A 125 9.20 -28.60 -31.04
C SER A 125 9.89 -27.90 -29.84
N LEU A 126 9.52 -28.26 -28.61
CA LEU A 126 10.19 -27.79 -27.38
C LEU A 126 11.37 -28.67 -26.93
N ALA A 127 11.61 -29.82 -27.57
CA ALA A 127 12.78 -30.64 -27.27
C ALA A 127 14.08 -29.86 -27.54
N GLY A 128 14.99 -29.84 -26.55
CA GLY A 128 16.25 -29.10 -26.62
C GLY A 128 16.14 -27.58 -26.44
N LYS A 129 14.95 -27.03 -26.19
CA LYS A 129 14.75 -25.63 -25.79
C LYS A 129 14.98 -25.45 -24.29
N ARG A 130 15.26 -24.22 -23.88
CA ARG A 130 15.15 -23.79 -22.48
C ARG A 130 13.69 -23.42 -22.21
N VAL A 131 13.14 -23.87 -21.09
CA VAL A 131 11.73 -23.64 -20.73
C VAL A 131 11.63 -23.33 -19.23
N SER A 132 11.11 -22.16 -18.88
CA SER A 132 10.79 -21.79 -17.49
C SER A 132 9.31 -21.51 -17.31
N VAL A 133 8.84 -21.62 -16.05
CA VAL A 133 7.58 -21.00 -15.62
C VAL A 133 7.93 -19.74 -14.82
N GLU A 134 7.22 -18.65 -15.08
CA GLU A 134 7.34 -17.39 -14.34
C GLU A 134 6.00 -16.97 -13.74
N PHE A 135 6.06 -16.45 -12.51
CA PHE A 135 4.96 -15.86 -11.76
C PHE A 135 5.33 -14.40 -11.46
N ASP A 136 4.39 -13.47 -11.64
CA ASP A 136 4.63 -12.05 -11.28
C ASP A 136 4.29 -11.73 -9.81
N GLY A 137 3.76 -12.71 -9.07
CA GLY A 137 3.56 -12.70 -7.61
C GLY A 137 2.50 -13.72 -7.15
N VAL A 138 2.65 -14.24 -5.94
CA VAL A 138 1.75 -15.23 -5.30
C VAL A 138 1.73 -14.99 -3.79
N TYR A 139 0.56 -14.75 -3.19
CA TYR A 139 0.45 -14.44 -1.75
C TYR A 139 0.03 -15.67 -0.94
N SER A 140 0.85 -16.26 -0.08
CA SER A 140 2.32 -16.14 0.05
C SER A 140 2.94 -17.53 0.21
N ASP A 141 4.25 -17.62 0.51
CA ASP A 141 5.01 -18.88 0.67
C ASP A 141 4.74 -19.94 -0.42
N ALA A 142 4.86 -19.50 -1.67
CA ALA A 142 4.53 -20.30 -2.83
C ALA A 142 5.52 -21.45 -3.00
N HIS A 143 5.06 -22.70 -2.93
CA HIS A 143 5.84 -23.91 -3.17
C HIS A 143 5.43 -24.53 -4.53
N VAL A 144 6.33 -24.52 -5.51
CA VAL A 144 6.05 -24.92 -6.89
C VAL A 144 6.62 -26.30 -7.19
N HIS A 145 5.79 -27.18 -7.74
CA HIS A 145 6.14 -28.53 -8.12
C HIS A 145 5.89 -28.76 -9.62
N LEU A 146 6.71 -29.60 -10.26
CA LEU A 146 6.49 -30.12 -11.60
C LEU A 146 6.54 -31.65 -11.53
N ASN A 147 5.51 -32.31 -12.06
CA ASN A 147 5.43 -33.76 -12.21
C ASN A 147 5.63 -34.55 -10.87
N GLY A 148 5.36 -33.91 -9.73
CA GLY A 148 5.58 -34.43 -8.37
C GLY A 148 6.89 -33.97 -7.71
N GLU A 149 7.87 -33.48 -8.48
CA GLU A 149 9.13 -32.93 -7.96
C GLU A 149 8.93 -31.49 -7.46
N LEU A 150 9.35 -31.18 -6.22
CA LEU A 150 9.43 -29.80 -5.72
C LEU A 150 10.57 -29.06 -6.42
N LEU A 151 10.26 -27.98 -7.14
CA LEU A 151 11.26 -27.11 -7.78
C LEU A 151 11.88 -26.12 -6.78
N GLY A 152 11.10 -25.72 -5.77
CA GLY A 152 11.51 -24.82 -4.70
C GLY A 152 10.32 -24.01 -4.14
N ASN A 153 10.62 -23.09 -3.23
CA ASN A 153 9.65 -22.14 -2.69
C ASN A 153 10.04 -20.68 -2.97
N HIS A 154 9.11 -19.75 -2.73
CA HIS A 154 9.31 -18.31 -2.79
C HIS A 154 8.43 -17.62 -1.72
N PRO A 155 9.01 -17.14 -0.59
CA PRO A 155 8.24 -16.57 0.52
C PRO A 155 7.64 -15.19 0.23
N CYS A 156 8.38 -14.30 -0.45
CA CYS A 156 7.95 -12.93 -0.68
C CYS A 156 6.73 -12.89 -1.61
N ALA A 157 5.63 -12.35 -1.10
CA ALA A 157 4.37 -12.38 -1.83
C ALA A 157 4.34 -11.52 -3.10
N TYR A 158 5.12 -10.43 -3.10
CA TYR A 158 4.96 -9.29 -4.00
C TYR A 158 6.01 -9.18 -5.10
N THR A 159 6.98 -10.09 -5.16
CA THR A 159 8.03 -10.13 -6.18
C THR A 159 7.78 -11.19 -7.23
N GLY A 160 8.29 -10.98 -8.44
CA GLY A 160 8.26 -11.98 -9.50
C GLY A 160 9.29 -13.08 -9.27
N PHE A 161 8.99 -14.31 -9.68
CA PHE A 161 9.93 -15.42 -9.59
C PHE A 161 9.77 -16.40 -10.75
N ALA A 162 10.80 -17.21 -10.97
CA ALA A 162 10.85 -18.17 -12.07
C ALA A 162 11.57 -19.47 -11.66
N PHE A 163 11.17 -20.58 -12.27
CA PHE A 163 11.83 -21.89 -12.14
C PHE A 163 12.13 -22.47 -13.52
N ASP A 164 13.36 -22.98 -13.72
CA ASP A 164 13.72 -23.73 -14.93
C ASP A 164 13.12 -25.14 -14.89
N LEU A 165 12.42 -25.49 -15.97
CA LEU A 165 11.75 -26.77 -16.20
C LEU A 165 12.49 -27.62 -17.25
N THR A 166 13.58 -27.11 -17.81
CA THR A 166 14.36 -27.78 -18.86
C THR A 166 14.82 -29.17 -18.40
N GLY A 167 14.60 -30.18 -19.24
CA GLY A 167 14.93 -31.58 -18.93
C GLY A 167 13.95 -32.30 -17.99
N ARG A 168 13.06 -31.59 -17.28
CA ARG A 168 12.00 -32.16 -16.42
C ARG A 168 10.64 -32.33 -17.12
N LEU A 169 10.48 -31.72 -18.30
CA LEU A 169 9.22 -31.69 -19.05
C LEU A 169 9.08 -32.86 -20.04
N HIS A 170 7.90 -33.48 -20.04
CA HIS A 170 7.43 -34.29 -21.15
C HIS A 170 7.12 -33.38 -22.35
N THR A 171 7.71 -33.65 -23.51
CA THR A 171 7.54 -32.87 -24.75
C THR A 171 7.12 -33.75 -25.93
N ASP A 172 6.63 -34.96 -25.68
CA ASP A 172 6.23 -35.94 -26.71
C ASP A 172 4.90 -35.59 -27.43
N GLY A 173 4.24 -34.49 -27.07
CA GLY A 173 2.92 -34.11 -27.57
C GLY A 173 1.78 -35.03 -27.12
N ARG A 174 1.96 -35.83 -26.05
CA ARG A 174 0.96 -36.82 -25.58
C ARG A 174 0.90 -36.94 -24.07
N THR A 175 2.04 -37.03 -23.41
CA THR A 175 2.16 -37.19 -21.97
C THR A 175 2.00 -35.82 -21.31
N PRO A 176 1.01 -35.63 -20.42
CA PRO A 176 0.82 -34.34 -19.76
C PRO A 176 1.97 -34.06 -18.78
N ASN A 177 2.30 -32.79 -18.63
CA ASN A 177 2.97 -32.27 -17.46
C ASN A 177 1.92 -31.79 -16.45
N VAL A 178 2.26 -31.83 -15.16
CA VAL A 178 1.43 -31.31 -14.07
C VAL A 178 2.27 -30.33 -13.25
N LEU A 179 1.94 -29.04 -13.34
CA LEU A 179 2.41 -28.03 -12.40
C LEU A 179 1.46 -27.99 -11.20
N ALA A 180 2.00 -27.98 -9.98
CA ALA A 180 1.23 -27.84 -8.76
C ALA A 180 1.84 -26.77 -7.84
N VAL A 181 1.04 -25.80 -7.43
CA VAL A 181 1.46 -24.67 -6.60
C VAL A 181 0.67 -24.71 -5.29
N ARG A 182 1.36 -24.90 -4.18
CA ARG A 182 0.81 -24.67 -2.84
C ARG A 182 1.09 -23.22 -2.46
N ALA A 183 0.07 -22.48 -2.05
CA ALA A 183 0.20 -21.14 -1.48
C ALA A 183 -0.37 -21.14 -0.05
N VAL A 184 0.23 -20.37 0.83
CA VAL A 184 -0.03 -20.41 2.28
C VAL A 184 -0.07 -18.99 2.80
N ASN A 185 -1.18 -18.60 3.45
CA ASN A 185 -1.31 -17.31 4.12
C ASN A 185 -1.72 -17.50 5.59
N PRO A 186 -0.77 -17.62 6.53
CA PRO A 186 -1.06 -17.57 7.96
C PRO A 186 -1.58 -16.18 8.38
N MET A 187 -2.52 -16.13 9.33
CA MET A 187 -3.08 -14.87 9.83
C MET A 187 -2.57 -14.59 11.25
N PRO A 188 -2.09 -13.37 11.58
CA PRO A 188 -1.96 -12.18 10.73
C PRO A 188 -0.60 -12.05 10.01
N SER A 189 -0.64 -11.78 8.70
CA SER A 189 0.54 -11.63 7.80
C SER A 189 0.71 -10.24 7.18
N SER A 190 -0.27 -9.34 7.33
CA SER A 190 -0.22 -7.97 6.82
C SER A 190 -1.02 -7.00 7.70
N ARG A 191 -0.73 -5.69 7.60
CA ARG A 191 -1.50 -4.59 8.21
C ARG A 191 -2.73 -4.19 7.38
N TRP A 192 -2.75 -4.56 6.10
CA TRP A 192 -3.84 -4.30 5.15
C TRP A 192 -4.39 -5.64 4.60
N TYR A 193 -5.42 -5.58 3.75
CA TYR A 193 -5.86 -6.77 3.01
C TYR A 193 -4.84 -7.16 1.94
N ALA A 194 -4.23 -8.33 2.12
CA ALA A 194 -3.28 -8.91 1.18
C ALA A 194 -3.93 -9.65 -0.01
N GLY A 195 -5.12 -10.23 0.19
CA GLY A 195 -5.62 -11.34 -0.64
C GLY A 195 -4.87 -12.65 -0.40
N SER A 196 -5.17 -13.70 -1.18
CA SER A 196 -4.43 -14.97 -1.11
C SER A 196 -4.47 -15.78 -2.41
N GLY A 197 -3.33 -16.35 -2.78
CA GLY A 197 -3.15 -17.22 -3.94
C GLY A 197 -2.39 -16.58 -5.10
N ILE A 198 -2.62 -17.08 -6.31
CA ILE A 198 -1.96 -16.63 -7.54
C ILE A 198 -2.69 -15.36 -8.04
N TYR A 199 -2.50 -14.26 -7.32
CA TYR A 199 -3.20 -12.99 -7.53
C TYR A 199 -2.60 -12.11 -8.64
N ARG A 200 -1.51 -12.56 -9.28
CA ARG A 200 -0.88 -11.97 -10.47
C ARG A 200 -0.72 -13.00 -11.59
N ARG A 201 -0.14 -12.56 -12.72
CA ARG A 201 0.00 -13.34 -13.95
C ARG A 201 1.00 -14.49 -13.83
N VAL A 202 0.76 -15.55 -14.62
CA VAL A 202 1.65 -16.70 -14.80
C VAL A 202 1.88 -16.95 -16.30
N ARG A 203 3.10 -17.32 -16.67
CA ARG A 203 3.51 -17.62 -18.06
C ARG A 203 4.51 -18.75 -18.14
N LEU A 204 4.58 -19.43 -19.28
CA LEU A 204 5.78 -20.17 -19.70
C LEU A 204 6.64 -19.24 -20.55
N VAL A 205 7.95 -19.29 -20.35
CA VAL A 205 8.95 -18.64 -21.21
C VAL A 205 9.79 -19.72 -21.88
N VAL A 206 10.01 -19.59 -23.19
CA VAL A 206 10.72 -20.56 -24.02
C VAL A 206 11.78 -19.84 -24.86
N THR A 207 13.01 -20.34 -24.80
CA THR A 207 14.17 -19.78 -25.51
C THR A 207 15.04 -20.87 -26.13
N GLU A 208 15.89 -20.50 -27.10
CA GLU A 208 17.03 -21.34 -27.48
C GLU A 208 18.06 -21.40 -26.32
N PRO A 209 18.97 -22.39 -26.27
CA PRO A 209 20.03 -22.44 -25.26
C PRO A 209 20.95 -21.20 -25.20
N VAL A 210 21.01 -20.40 -26.26
CA VAL A 210 21.67 -19.09 -26.28
C VAL A 210 20.61 -18.00 -26.41
N HIS A 211 20.45 -17.16 -25.39
CA HIS A 211 19.31 -16.25 -25.26
C HIS A 211 19.60 -15.05 -24.34
N VAL A 212 18.71 -14.05 -24.30
CA VAL A 212 18.81 -12.92 -23.35
C VAL A 212 18.33 -13.38 -21.97
N ALA A 213 19.08 -13.08 -20.91
CA ALA A 213 18.70 -13.43 -19.54
C ALA A 213 17.29 -12.91 -19.16
N ARG A 214 16.66 -13.52 -18.15
CA ARG A 214 15.44 -12.96 -17.53
C ARG A 214 15.78 -11.56 -16.98
N HIS A 215 14.98 -10.55 -17.36
CA HIS A 215 15.26 -9.12 -17.13
C HIS A 215 16.60 -8.61 -17.72
N GLY A 216 17.25 -9.35 -18.62
CA GLY A 216 18.63 -9.14 -19.08
C GLY A 216 18.89 -7.96 -20.03
N THR A 217 17.96 -7.01 -20.16
CA THR A 217 18.20 -5.72 -20.83
C THR A 217 18.28 -4.60 -19.81
N PHE A 218 19.27 -3.71 -19.94
CA PHE A 218 19.33 -2.45 -19.21
C PHE A 218 19.58 -1.30 -20.20
N VAL A 219 18.56 -0.43 -20.32
CA VAL A 219 18.52 0.69 -21.28
C VAL A 219 18.71 2.00 -20.53
N THR A 220 19.72 2.78 -20.90
CA THR A 220 19.97 4.12 -20.35
C THR A 220 20.24 5.13 -21.46
N THR A 221 19.94 6.41 -21.20
CA THR A 221 20.05 7.50 -22.19
C THR A 221 21.08 8.55 -21.74
N PRO A 222 22.39 8.20 -21.71
CA PRO A 222 23.43 9.11 -21.24
C PRO A 222 23.52 10.37 -22.12
N GLY A 223 23.62 11.54 -21.48
CA GLY A 223 23.75 12.82 -22.19
C GLY A 223 22.43 13.42 -22.72
N ILE A 224 21.27 12.82 -22.41
CA ILE A 224 19.96 13.33 -22.85
C ILE A 224 19.66 14.77 -22.34
N ALA A 225 20.14 15.13 -21.14
CA ALA A 225 20.05 16.49 -20.62
C ALA A 225 20.87 17.52 -21.44
N ALA A 226 21.82 17.06 -22.25
CA ALA A 226 22.56 17.86 -23.23
C ALA A 226 22.05 17.62 -24.67
N GLY A 227 20.80 17.17 -24.83
CA GLY A 227 20.13 16.95 -26.11
C GLY A 227 20.59 15.71 -26.90
N ARG A 228 21.43 14.84 -26.33
CA ARG A 228 22.01 13.69 -27.04
C ARG A 228 21.08 12.48 -26.94
N GLY A 229 20.64 11.94 -28.08
CA GLY A 229 19.71 10.81 -28.15
C GLY A 229 20.36 9.43 -28.07
N THR A 230 21.52 9.32 -27.44
CA THR A 230 22.29 8.07 -27.37
C THR A 230 21.60 7.07 -26.44
N VAL A 231 21.19 5.93 -26.97
CA VAL A 231 20.56 4.84 -26.22
C VAL A 231 21.61 3.77 -25.94
N ARG A 232 22.17 3.77 -24.73
CA ARG A 232 23.08 2.72 -24.28
C ARG A 232 22.26 1.51 -23.83
N VAL A 233 22.37 0.40 -24.55
CA VAL A 233 21.76 -0.88 -24.18
C VAL A 233 22.85 -1.83 -23.71
N ALA A 234 22.80 -2.26 -22.45
CA ALA A 234 23.47 -3.47 -22.00
C ALA A 234 22.51 -4.66 -22.15
N THR A 235 23.00 -5.77 -22.70
CA THR A 235 22.25 -7.03 -22.88
C THR A 235 23.06 -8.19 -22.34
N ASP A 236 22.54 -8.86 -21.32
CA ASP A 236 23.14 -10.07 -20.75
C ASP A 236 22.70 -11.29 -21.56
N VAL A 237 23.66 -11.90 -22.28
CA VAL A 237 23.43 -13.10 -23.09
C VAL A 237 23.88 -14.33 -22.30
N VAL A 238 22.96 -15.26 -22.09
CA VAL A 238 23.21 -16.57 -21.49
C VAL A 238 23.52 -17.57 -22.59
N ASN A 239 24.45 -18.50 -22.34
CA ASN A 239 24.75 -19.66 -23.18
C ASN A 239 24.71 -20.93 -22.33
N ASP A 240 23.54 -21.56 -22.26
CA ASP A 240 23.34 -22.84 -21.57
C ASP A 240 23.63 -24.05 -22.48
N SER A 241 24.46 -23.88 -23.51
CA SER A 241 24.96 -24.97 -24.35
C SER A 241 26.33 -25.47 -23.86
N ALA A 242 26.71 -26.68 -24.29
CA ALA A 242 27.95 -27.33 -23.87
C ALA A 242 29.23 -26.76 -24.52
N ALA A 243 29.13 -25.76 -25.40
CA ALA A 243 30.25 -25.15 -26.11
C ALA A 243 30.21 -23.62 -25.98
N PRO A 244 31.36 -22.92 -25.93
CA PRO A 244 31.39 -21.46 -26.00
C PRO A 244 30.88 -20.99 -27.37
N VAL A 245 30.16 -19.86 -27.39
CA VAL A 245 29.60 -19.28 -28.62
C VAL A 245 30.03 -17.83 -28.79
N THR A 246 30.18 -17.40 -30.05
CA THR A 246 30.28 -15.98 -30.39
C THR A 246 28.90 -15.51 -30.83
N ALA A 247 28.27 -14.69 -30.01
CA ALA A 247 26.92 -14.16 -30.23
C ALA A 247 26.98 -12.71 -30.73
N GLU A 248 26.22 -12.41 -31.78
CA GLU A 248 25.95 -11.06 -32.26
C GLU A 248 24.62 -10.58 -31.66
N VAL A 249 24.68 -9.55 -30.83
CA VAL A 249 23.49 -8.88 -30.27
C VAL A 249 23.15 -7.70 -31.16
N ARG A 250 21.94 -7.72 -31.74
CA ARG A 250 21.41 -6.64 -32.59
C ARG A 250 20.29 -5.92 -31.85
N THR A 251 20.40 -4.60 -31.72
CA THR A 251 19.40 -3.74 -31.10
C THR A 251 18.75 -2.85 -32.15
N THR A 252 17.43 -2.87 -32.23
CA THR A 252 16.63 -2.01 -33.12
C THR A 252 15.71 -1.14 -32.27
N VAL A 253 15.83 0.18 -32.39
CA VAL A 253 14.97 1.15 -31.71
C VAL A 253 13.86 1.58 -32.65
N THR A 254 12.61 1.38 -32.24
CA THR A 254 11.42 1.93 -32.88
C THR A 254 10.95 3.19 -32.15
N GLY A 255 10.61 4.21 -32.93
CA GLY A 255 9.95 5.41 -32.44
C GLY A 255 8.47 5.18 -32.13
N PRO A 256 7.81 6.15 -31.49
CA PRO A 256 6.39 6.08 -31.13
C PRO A 256 5.43 5.88 -32.32
N GLU A 257 5.83 6.21 -33.55
CA GLU A 257 5.09 5.93 -34.79
C GLU A 257 5.29 4.49 -35.31
N GLY A 258 5.94 3.61 -34.54
CA GLY A 258 6.25 2.21 -34.90
C GLY A 258 7.38 2.04 -35.92
N ARG A 259 7.98 3.14 -36.40
CA ARG A 259 9.08 3.15 -37.39
C ARG A 259 10.42 2.91 -36.70
N VAL A 260 11.35 2.21 -37.36
CA VAL A 260 12.74 2.15 -36.89
C VAL A 260 13.37 3.55 -36.98
N VAL A 261 14.01 3.99 -35.90
CA VAL A 261 14.67 5.31 -35.77
C VAL A 261 16.17 5.21 -35.51
N ALA A 262 16.63 4.10 -34.94
CA ALA A 262 18.05 3.80 -34.76
C ALA A 262 18.28 2.28 -34.69
N ALA A 263 19.50 1.84 -34.99
CA ALA A 263 19.92 0.45 -34.83
C ALA A 263 21.40 0.36 -34.47
N GLY A 264 21.82 -0.77 -33.91
CA GLY A 264 23.21 -1.05 -33.55
C GLY A 264 23.44 -2.53 -33.28
N SER A 265 24.70 -2.95 -33.29
CA SER A 265 25.10 -4.35 -33.12
C SER A 265 26.42 -4.45 -32.36
N ALA A 266 26.56 -5.46 -31.50
CA ALA A 266 27.81 -5.79 -30.82
C ALA A 266 28.00 -7.31 -30.73
N THR A 267 29.24 -7.76 -30.85
CA THR A 267 29.61 -9.18 -30.78
C THR A 267 30.24 -9.49 -29.42
N VAL A 268 29.80 -10.57 -28.78
CA VAL A 268 30.30 -11.02 -27.47
C VAL A 268 30.62 -12.51 -27.50
N ALA A 269 31.73 -12.90 -26.88
CA ALA A 269 32.06 -14.31 -26.64
C ALA A 269 31.41 -14.76 -25.32
N VAL A 270 30.52 -15.73 -25.38
CA VAL A 270 29.77 -16.25 -24.23
C VAL A 270 30.29 -17.66 -23.90
N PRO A 271 30.83 -17.90 -22.69
CA PRO A 271 31.36 -19.21 -22.30
C PRO A 271 30.25 -20.27 -22.25
N ALA A 272 30.62 -21.55 -22.32
CA ALA A 272 29.68 -22.66 -22.12
C ALA A 272 29.14 -22.65 -20.67
N GLY A 273 27.82 -22.74 -20.49
CA GLY A 273 27.18 -22.71 -19.18
C GLY A 273 27.34 -21.39 -18.42
N GLY A 274 27.39 -20.25 -19.13
CA GLY A 274 27.63 -18.95 -18.52
C GLY A 274 27.05 -17.77 -19.29
N THR A 275 27.28 -16.56 -18.77
CA THR A 275 26.68 -15.30 -19.23
C THR A 275 27.74 -14.28 -19.59
N ALA A 276 27.49 -13.45 -20.61
CA ALA A 276 28.33 -12.30 -20.94
C ALA A 276 27.49 -11.12 -21.46
N THR A 277 27.86 -9.91 -21.06
CA THR A 277 27.15 -8.67 -21.41
C THR A 277 27.66 -8.08 -22.73
N ALA A 278 26.79 -7.95 -23.73
CA ALA A 278 27.03 -7.10 -24.89
C ALA A 278 26.55 -5.67 -24.61
N VAL A 279 27.21 -4.66 -25.20
CA VAL A 279 26.78 -3.25 -25.11
C VAL A 279 26.67 -2.66 -26.50
N THR A 280 25.51 -2.07 -26.84
CA THR A 280 25.30 -1.28 -28.05
C THR A 280 24.94 0.17 -27.69
N THR A 281 25.18 1.10 -28.61
CA THR A 281 24.87 2.52 -28.45
C THR A 281 24.22 3.12 -29.71
N PRO A 282 23.05 2.62 -30.17
CA PRO A 282 22.26 3.30 -31.20
C PRO A 282 21.92 4.75 -30.78
N ASP A 283 22.04 5.69 -31.71
CA ASP A 283 21.76 7.12 -31.47
C ASP A 283 20.48 7.55 -32.20
N VAL A 284 19.55 8.19 -31.48
CA VAL A 284 18.26 8.65 -32.00
C VAL A 284 18.33 10.16 -32.25
N ALA A 285 18.25 10.58 -33.51
CA ALA A 285 18.20 12.00 -33.84
C ALA A 285 16.91 12.68 -33.33
N GLY A 286 17.05 13.75 -32.55
CA GLY A 286 15.93 14.56 -32.05
C GLY A 286 14.90 13.77 -31.23
N PRO A 287 15.29 13.09 -30.14
CA PRO A 287 14.39 12.24 -29.37
C PRO A 287 13.28 13.07 -28.71
N ARG A 288 12.03 12.60 -28.80
CA ARG A 288 10.94 13.19 -28.03
C ARG A 288 11.02 12.70 -26.60
N LEU A 289 10.98 13.63 -25.64
CA LEU A 289 11.09 13.29 -24.23
C LEU A 289 9.77 12.71 -23.69
N TRP A 290 9.89 11.75 -22.78
CA TRP A 290 8.81 11.29 -21.92
C TRP A 290 8.60 12.30 -20.79
N SER A 291 7.36 12.70 -20.54
CA SER A 291 6.98 13.54 -19.40
C SER A 291 5.54 13.27 -18.97
N VAL A 292 5.16 13.80 -17.81
CA VAL A 292 3.80 13.70 -17.26
C VAL A 292 2.71 14.14 -18.24
N GLY A 293 2.95 15.22 -18.99
CA GLY A 293 2.00 15.72 -20.01
C GLY A 293 2.20 15.15 -21.41
N SER A 294 3.27 14.36 -21.63
CA SER A 294 3.66 13.82 -22.93
C SER A 294 4.42 12.50 -22.74
N PRO A 295 3.74 11.39 -22.38
CA PRO A 295 4.37 10.10 -22.09
C PRO A 295 4.83 9.38 -23.36
N VAL A 296 5.85 9.91 -24.03
CA VAL A 296 6.38 9.31 -25.27
C VAL A 296 7.24 8.09 -24.95
N LEU A 297 6.84 6.94 -25.47
CA LEU A 297 7.56 5.68 -25.36
C LEU A 297 8.22 5.29 -26.68
N TYR A 298 9.37 4.62 -26.57
CA TYR A 298 10.13 4.01 -27.64
C TYR A 298 10.20 2.50 -27.39
N GLY A 299 10.20 1.71 -28.47
CA GLY A 299 10.39 0.27 -28.40
C GLY A 299 11.84 -0.09 -28.68
N LEU A 300 12.47 -0.88 -27.81
CA LEU A 300 13.70 -1.59 -28.11
C LEU A 300 13.36 -3.04 -28.45
N ARG A 301 13.73 -3.50 -29.64
CA ARG A 301 13.86 -4.93 -29.96
C ARG A 301 15.32 -5.33 -29.85
N THR A 302 15.59 -6.45 -29.18
CA THR A 302 16.92 -7.05 -29.08
C THR A 302 16.88 -8.46 -29.63
N ASP A 303 17.62 -8.72 -30.70
CA ASP A 303 17.86 -10.05 -31.26
C ASP A 303 19.24 -10.57 -30.84
N VAL A 304 19.34 -11.85 -30.48
CA VAL A 304 20.60 -12.56 -30.28
C VAL A 304 20.79 -13.53 -31.43
N ALA A 305 21.89 -13.42 -32.18
CA ALA A 305 22.20 -14.28 -33.32
C ALA A 305 23.54 -15.02 -33.16
N VAL A 306 23.63 -16.24 -33.67
CA VAL A 306 24.88 -17.03 -33.77
C VAL A 306 24.99 -17.58 -35.17
N ALA A 307 26.17 -17.45 -35.79
CA ALA A 307 26.41 -17.82 -37.19
C ALA A 307 25.35 -17.23 -38.18
N GLY A 308 24.90 -16.00 -37.92
CA GLY A 308 23.88 -15.30 -38.71
C GLY A 308 22.42 -15.68 -38.42
N ARG A 309 22.15 -16.80 -37.73
CA ARG A 309 20.80 -17.22 -37.34
C ARG A 309 20.39 -16.53 -36.03
N VAL A 310 19.27 -15.82 -36.02
CA VAL A 310 18.64 -15.32 -34.78
C VAL A 310 18.11 -16.50 -33.96
N LEU A 311 18.39 -16.48 -32.65
CA LEU A 311 18.08 -17.54 -31.69
C LEU A 311 17.06 -17.08 -30.64
N ASP A 312 17.17 -15.85 -30.16
CA ASP A 312 16.23 -15.23 -29.25
C ASP A 312 15.90 -13.80 -29.70
N THR A 313 14.67 -13.36 -29.43
CA THR A 313 14.19 -12.00 -29.69
C THR A 313 13.37 -11.55 -28.48
N THR A 314 13.81 -10.49 -27.82
CA THR A 314 13.09 -9.84 -26.73
C THR A 314 12.76 -8.38 -27.06
N SER A 315 11.80 -7.82 -26.33
CA SER A 315 11.35 -6.43 -26.49
C SER A 315 11.30 -5.72 -25.14
N THR A 316 11.63 -4.43 -25.12
CA THR A 316 11.68 -3.59 -23.92
C THR A 316 11.14 -2.20 -24.27
N ALA A 317 10.15 -1.70 -23.53
CA ALA A 317 9.73 -0.31 -23.62
C ALA A 317 10.70 0.58 -22.84
N PHE A 318 10.96 1.80 -23.32
CA PHE A 318 11.71 2.83 -22.61
C PHE A 318 11.26 4.23 -23.03
N GLY A 319 11.76 5.28 -22.36
CA GLY A 319 11.51 6.67 -22.74
C GLY A 319 12.68 7.58 -22.39
N PHE A 320 12.95 8.56 -23.24
CA PHE A 320 14.00 9.56 -23.01
C PHE A 320 13.54 10.58 -21.97
N ARG A 321 14.17 10.62 -20.80
CA ARG A 321 13.90 11.62 -19.77
C ARG A 321 15.06 11.74 -18.77
N TYR A 322 15.18 12.91 -18.16
CA TYR A 322 16.12 13.18 -17.07
C TYR A 322 15.36 13.81 -15.88
N PRO A 323 15.10 13.05 -14.80
CA PRO A 323 14.63 13.62 -13.53
C PRO A 323 15.81 14.23 -12.75
N GLU A 324 15.52 15.22 -11.92
CA GLU A 324 16.46 15.83 -10.98
C GLU A 324 15.80 15.99 -9.61
N PHE A 325 16.53 15.69 -8.55
CA PHE A 325 16.09 15.84 -7.17
C PHE A 325 17.03 16.82 -6.46
N HIS A 326 16.80 18.12 -6.64
CA HIS A 326 17.72 19.15 -6.12
C HIS A 326 17.37 19.49 -4.67
N PRO A 327 18.32 19.43 -3.71
CA PRO A 327 18.06 19.73 -2.30
C PRO A 327 17.29 21.03 -2.09
N ASP A 328 17.80 22.17 -2.57
CA ASP A 328 17.17 23.48 -2.35
C ASP A 328 16.07 23.91 -3.34
N HIS A 329 15.86 23.15 -4.43
CA HIS A 329 15.06 23.63 -5.57
C HIS A 329 13.90 22.73 -5.96
N GLY A 330 13.73 21.60 -5.26
CA GLY A 330 12.65 20.66 -5.52
C GLY A 330 12.99 19.69 -6.64
N PHE A 331 11.95 19.03 -7.14
CA PHE A 331 12.06 18.08 -8.24
C PHE A 331 11.95 18.81 -9.60
N SER A 332 12.73 18.37 -10.59
CA SER A 332 12.56 18.75 -12.00
C SER A 332 12.43 17.51 -12.87
N LEU A 333 11.68 17.61 -13.96
CA LEU A 333 11.61 16.58 -14.99
C LEU A 333 11.91 17.22 -16.35
N ASN A 334 12.99 16.76 -16.97
CA ASN A 334 13.53 17.34 -18.20
C ASN A 334 13.90 18.83 -18.06
N GLY A 335 14.29 19.26 -16.85
CA GLY A 335 14.61 20.66 -16.53
C GLY A 335 13.41 21.53 -16.15
N GLU A 336 12.18 21.05 -16.33
CA GLU A 336 10.96 21.75 -15.91
C GLU A 336 10.66 21.47 -14.42
N PRO A 337 10.68 22.49 -13.52
CA PRO A 337 10.44 22.28 -12.09
C PRO A 337 8.97 21.91 -11.81
N MET A 338 8.74 20.87 -10.99
CA MET A 338 7.39 20.50 -10.56
C MET A 338 7.39 19.79 -9.20
N LYS A 339 6.26 19.87 -8.49
CA LYS A 339 6.02 19.05 -7.30
C LYS A 339 5.62 17.63 -7.70
N LEU A 340 6.07 16.65 -6.90
CA LEU A 340 5.45 15.34 -6.83
C LEU A 340 4.10 15.49 -6.11
N ARG A 341 3.02 15.52 -6.90
CA ARG A 341 1.62 15.46 -6.46
C ARG A 341 1.25 13.99 -6.41
N GLY A 342 1.71 13.32 -5.36
CA GLY A 342 1.71 11.88 -5.24
C GLY A 342 0.53 11.32 -4.46
N VAL A 343 0.27 10.04 -4.68
CA VAL A 343 -0.63 9.24 -3.83
C VAL A 343 0.07 7.95 -3.39
N ASN A 344 -0.25 7.49 -2.18
CA ASN A 344 -0.06 6.10 -1.78
C ASN A 344 -1.26 5.28 -2.27
N LEU A 345 -0.98 4.09 -2.80
CA LEU A 345 -1.99 3.06 -3.09
C LEU A 345 -1.44 1.68 -2.73
N HIS A 346 -2.26 0.87 -2.08
CA HIS A 346 -2.06 -0.56 -1.94
C HIS A 346 -2.42 -1.31 -3.24
N SER A 347 -2.05 -2.59 -3.33
CA SER A 347 -2.28 -3.44 -4.51
C SER A 347 -3.76 -3.73 -4.84
N THR A 348 -4.68 -3.52 -3.88
CA THR A 348 -6.07 -3.99 -3.97
C THR A 348 -6.91 -3.22 -4.99
N GLN A 349 -7.77 -3.92 -5.73
CA GLN A 349 -8.66 -3.38 -6.75
C GLN A 349 -10.14 -3.41 -6.30
N GLY A 350 -10.39 -2.97 -5.06
CA GLY A 350 -11.73 -2.90 -4.45
C GLY A 350 -12.45 -4.27 -4.43
N PRO A 351 -13.63 -4.42 -5.05
CA PRO A 351 -14.40 -5.67 -5.07
C PRO A 351 -13.72 -6.85 -5.77
N LEU A 352 -12.61 -6.62 -6.49
CA LEU A 352 -11.77 -7.69 -7.06
C LEU A 352 -10.73 -8.24 -6.07
N GLY A 353 -10.61 -7.66 -4.87
CA GLY A 353 -9.59 -8.04 -3.89
C GLY A 353 -8.19 -7.73 -4.42
N ALA A 354 -7.31 -8.72 -4.40
CA ALA A 354 -5.95 -8.60 -4.93
C ALA A 354 -5.85 -8.89 -6.45
N VAL A 355 -6.92 -9.33 -7.13
CA VAL A 355 -6.88 -9.71 -8.55
C VAL A 355 -6.46 -8.53 -9.44
N VAL A 356 -5.31 -8.65 -10.09
CA VAL A 356 -4.81 -7.66 -11.05
C VAL A 356 -5.44 -7.84 -12.43
N ASP A 357 -6.18 -6.82 -12.91
CA ASP A 357 -6.61 -6.67 -14.30
C ASP A 357 -6.19 -5.29 -14.84
N ALA A 358 -5.77 -5.24 -16.10
CA ALA A 358 -5.24 -4.03 -16.72
C ALA A 358 -6.27 -2.88 -16.79
N ALA A 359 -7.57 -3.16 -16.99
CA ALA A 359 -8.60 -2.13 -17.00
C ALA A 359 -8.92 -1.60 -15.58
N ALA A 360 -8.77 -2.43 -14.55
CA ALA A 360 -8.91 -2.00 -13.16
C ALA A 360 -7.79 -1.02 -12.76
N LEU A 361 -6.53 -1.39 -13.04
CA LEU A 361 -5.38 -0.52 -12.83
C LEU A 361 -5.45 0.77 -13.65
N GLU A 362 -5.82 0.67 -14.94
CA GLU A 362 -5.97 1.83 -15.83
C GLU A 362 -7.06 2.79 -15.36
N ARG A 363 -8.18 2.27 -14.84
CA ARG A 363 -9.22 3.07 -14.17
C ARG A 363 -8.69 3.76 -12.92
N GLN A 364 -8.05 3.02 -12.02
CA GLN A 364 -7.51 3.55 -10.78
C GLN A 364 -6.52 4.69 -11.05
N MET A 365 -5.59 4.50 -11.99
CA MET A 365 -4.64 5.54 -12.40
C MET A 365 -5.32 6.75 -13.07
N ARG A 366 -6.35 6.54 -13.90
CA ARG A 366 -7.13 7.66 -14.48
C ARG A 366 -7.88 8.47 -13.43
N LEU A 367 -8.36 7.84 -12.35
CA LEU A 367 -8.97 8.56 -11.23
C LEU A 367 -7.93 9.43 -10.50
N MET A 368 -6.70 8.92 -10.29
CA MET A 368 -5.60 9.73 -9.72
C MET A 368 -5.24 10.93 -10.60
N LEU A 369 -5.14 10.73 -11.93
CA LEU A 369 -4.94 11.83 -12.89
C LEU A 369 -6.09 12.85 -12.88
N ALA A 370 -7.33 12.40 -12.73
CA ALA A 370 -8.50 13.29 -12.62
C ALA A 370 -8.49 14.13 -11.33
N MET A 371 -7.83 13.65 -10.27
CA MET A 371 -7.52 14.39 -9.05
C MET A 371 -6.35 15.38 -9.21
N GLY A 372 -5.63 15.33 -10.33
CA GLY A 372 -4.44 16.16 -10.59
C GLY A 372 -3.12 15.58 -10.08
N ALA A 373 -3.11 14.32 -9.61
CA ALA A 373 -1.87 13.65 -9.22
C ALA A 373 -0.95 13.45 -10.44
N ASN A 374 0.37 13.45 -10.22
CA ASN A 374 1.38 13.09 -11.22
C ASN A 374 2.37 12.03 -10.73
N ALA A 375 2.24 11.55 -9.49
CA ALA A 375 3.13 10.55 -8.91
C ALA A 375 2.38 9.46 -8.13
N LEU A 376 3.02 8.30 -7.97
CA LEU A 376 2.51 7.13 -7.26
C LEU A 376 3.62 6.53 -6.36
N ARG A 377 3.26 6.16 -5.13
CA ARG A 377 4.05 5.31 -4.24
C ARG A 377 3.36 3.96 -4.08
N THR A 378 4.10 2.87 -4.28
CA THR A 378 3.58 1.50 -4.24
C THR A 378 3.58 0.95 -2.81
N ALA A 379 2.68 1.46 -1.97
CA ALA A 379 2.61 1.15 -0.54
C ALA A 379 2.28 -0.34 -0.29
N HIS A 380 3.12 -1.16 0.35
CA HIS A 380 4.54 -0.96 0.73
C HIS A 380 5.36 -2.12 0.16
N ASN A 381 5.21 -2.34 -1.13
CA ASN A 381 5.65 -3.54 -1.81
C ASN A 381 5.84 -3.32 -3.31
N PRO A 382 6.61 -4.17 -4.00
CA PRO A 382 6.80 -4.06 -5.43
C PRO A 382 5.46 -4.15 -6.20
N PRO A 383 5.24 -3.31 -7.22
CA PRO A 383 4.02 -3.31 -8.02
C PRO A 383 3.94 -4.56 -8.91
N ASP A 384 2.76 -4.79 -9.48
CA ASP A 384 2.66 -5.67 -10.64
C ASP A 384 3.30 -4.97 -11.86
N PRO A 385 4.04 -5.68 -12.75
CA PRO A 385 4.61 -5.09 -13.95
C PRO A 385 3.59 -4.34 -14.83
N GLN A 386 2.33 -4.78 -14.86
CA GLN A 386 1.24 -4.14 -15.61
C GLN A 386 0.91 -2.74 -15.06
N LEU A 387 1.06 -2.50 -13.75
CA LEU A 387 0.90 -1.17 -13.16
C LEU A 387 2.04 -0.24 -13.59
N VAL A 388 3.28 -0.74 -13.64
CA VAL A 388 4.42 0.04 -14.16
C VAL A 388 4.16 0.45 -15.62
N THR A 389 3.77 -0.49 -16.49
CA THR A 389 3.41 -0.21 -17.88
C THR A 389 2.25 0.78 -18.02
N ILE A 390 1.26 0.75 -17.13
CA ILE A 390 0.15 1.72 -17.14
C ILE A 390 0.63 3.11 -16.73
N CYS A 391 1.48 3.23 -15.71
CA CYS A 391 2.09 4.51 -15.33
C CYS A 391 3.00 5.10 -16.43
N GLU A 392 3.74 4.24 -17.14
CA GLU A 392 4.53 4.63 -18.32
C GLU A 392 3.69 5.22 -19.44
N GLN A 393 2.54 4.60 -19.75
CA GLN A 393 1.62 5.04 -20.79
C GLN A 393 0.81 6.29 -20.40
N LEU A 394 0.53 6.47 -19.10
CA LEU A 394 -0.30 7.55 -18.56
C LEU A 394 0.49 8.77 -18.08
N GLY A 395 1.82 8.73 -18.04
CA GLY A 395 2.65 9.86 -17.58
C GLY A 395 2.70 10.00 -16.05
N ILE A 396 2.66 8.90 -15.31
CA ILE A 396 2.69 8.91 -13.85
C ILE A 396 4.10 8.53 -13.37
N LEU A 397 4.72 9.40 -12.57
CA LEU A 397 6.01 9.15 -11.93
C LEU A 397 5.84 8.11 -10.81
N MET A 398 6.82 7.23 -10.60
CA MET A 398 6.74 6.19 -9.58
C MET A 398 7.90 6.22 -8.60
N MET A 399 7.58 6.15 -7.31
CA MET A 399 8.45 5.57 -6.29
C MET A 399 8.03 4.12 -6.07
N VAL A 400 8.96 3.20 -6.34
CA VAL A 400 8.74 1.76 -6.16
C VAL A 400 9.40 1.33 -4.85
N GLU A 401 8.63 0.64 -4.00
CA GLU A 401 8.98 0.37 -2.61
C GLU A 401 9.10 -1.14 -2.33
N ALA A 402 10.13 -1.54 -1.58
CA ALA A 402 10.47 -2.95 -1.40
C ALA A 402 9.72 -3.62 -0.23
N PHE A 403 9.67 -2.97 0.94
CA PHE A 403 9.34 -3.65 2.21
C PHE A 403 8.55 -2.77 3.19
N ASP A 404 7.66 -3.39 3.97
CA ASP A 404 7.03 -2.78 5.15
C ASP A 404 7.78 -3.09 6.46
N CYS A 405 8.66 -4.08 6.46
CA CYS A 405 9.43 -4.54 7.62
C CYS A 405 10.85 -4.97 7.20
N TRP A 406 11.81 -4.92 8.14
CA TRP A 406 13.12 -5.54 7.95
C TRP A 406 13.22 -6.81 8.81
N ARG A 407 14.14 -6.88 9.78
CA ARG A 407 14.24 -8.02 10.72
C ARG A 407 13.19 -7.96 11.83
N THR A 408 12.71 -6.77 12.16
CA THR A 408 11.64 -6.57 13.13
C THR A 408 10.30 -6.50 12.40
N GLY A 409 9.46 -7.51 12.61
CA GLY A 409 8.10 -7.56 12.06
C GLY A 409 7.17 -6.49 12.66
N LYS A 410 6.09 -6.21 11.93
CA LYS A 410 4.94 -5.41 12.40
C LYS A 410 3.77 -6.32 12.80
N VAL A 411 3.65 -7.51 12.20
CA VAL A 411 2.70 -8.57 12.57
C VAL A 411 3.36 -9.96 12.57
N GLU A 412 2.73 -10.94 13.23
CA GLU A 412 3.32 -12.24 13.56
C GLU A 412 3.89 -13.02 12.36
N TYR A 413 3.22 -12.95 11.20
CA TYR A 413 3.60 -13.72 10.01
C TYR A 413 3.95 -12.87 8.78
N ASP A 414 4.34 -11.61 8.96
CA ASP A 414 4.89 -10.82 7.85
C ASP A 414 6.31 -11.26 7.44
N TYR A 415 6.85 -10.60 6.42
CA TYR A 415 8.09 -10.95 5.73
C TYR A 415 9.37 -10.92 6.59
N HIS A 416 9.32 -10.37 7.81
CA HIS A 416 10.51 -10.34 8.70
C HIS A 416 11.12 -11.72 8.97
N ARG A 417 10.29 -12.76 8.89
CA ARG A 417 10.66 -14.17 9.10
C ARG A 417 11.62 -14.71 8.03
N ASP A 418 11.55 -14.14 6.82
CA ASP A 418 12.32 -14.56 5.64
C ASP A 418 13.36 -13.52 5.20
N PHE A 419 13.26 -12.29 5.71
CA PHE A 419 14.07 -11.13 5.32
C PHE A 419 15.58 -11.41 5.24
N ASP A 420 16.16 -12.11 6.21
CA ASP A 420 17.61 -12.38 6.24
C ASP A 420 18.10 -13.36 5.16
N ALA A 421 17.22 -14.22 4.64
CA ALA A 421 17.54 -15.15 3.56
C ALA A 421 17.17 -14.61 2.17
N TRP A 422 16.21 -13.68 2.09
CA TRP A 422 15.56 -13.32 0.83
C TRP A 422 15.65 -11.84 0.43
N SER A 423 15.85 -10.89 1.36
CA SER A 423 15.73 -9.45 1.09
C SER A 423 16.60 -8.94 -0.07
N ALA A 424 17.85 -9.39 -0.17
CA ALA A 424 18.75 -9.01 -1.27
C ALA A 424 18.28 -9.53 -2.64
N ARG A 425 17.61 -10.69 -2.69
CA ARG A 425 17.01 -11.26 -3.91
C ARG A 425 15.75 -10.50 -4.30
N ASP A 426 14.89 -10.21 -3.33
CA ASP A 426 13.59 -9.59 -3.59
C ASP A 426 13.70 -8.10 -3.94
N ILE A 427 14.59 -7.34 -3.29
CA ILE A 427 14.89 -5.97 -3.72
C ILE A 427 15.61 -5.97 -5.09
N GLY A 428 16.41 -7.00 -5.38
CA GLY A 428 17.04 -7.20 -6.67
C GLY A 428 16.02 -7.44 -7.80
N GLU A 429 15.03 -8.30 -7.58
CA GLU A 429 13.93 -8.54 -8.52
C GLU A 429 13.13 -7.27 -8.79
N MET A 430 12.76 -6.53 -7.73
CA MET A 430 12.04 -5.25 -7.84
C MET A 430 12.74 -4.27 -8.78
N VAL A 431 14.07 -4.10 -8.62
CA VAL A 431 14.86 -3.23 -9.49
C VAL A 431 15.00 -3.83 -10.89
N HIS A 432 15.31 -5.13 -11.01
CA HIS A 432 15.47 -5.80 -12.30
C HIS A 432 14.23 -5.68 -13.20
N ALA A 433 13.03 -5.83 -12.63
CA ALA A 433 11.76 -5.78 -13.35
C ALA A 433 11.42 -4.38 -13.90
N ALA A 434 11.82 -3.30 -13.21
CA ALA A 434 11.40 -1.94 -13.55
C ALA A 434 12.54 -0.94 -13.88
N LYS A 435 13.81 -1.33 -13.86
CA LYS A 435 14.97 -0.44 -14.19
C LYS A 435 14.94 0.22 -15.58
N ASN A 436 14.22 -0.34 -16.54
CA ASN A 436 14.05 0.25 -17.88
C ASN A 436 12.92 1.29 -17.95
N SER A 437 12.08 1.36 -16.91
CA SER A 437 10.87 2.17 -16.90
C SER A 437 11.17 3.67 -16.94
N PRO A 438 10.58 4.44 -17.88
CA PRO A 438 10.67 5.89 -17.83
C PRO A 438 9.93 6.49 -16.62
N ALA A 439 8.87 5.82 -16.14
CA ALA A 439 8.02 6.25 -15.03
C ALA A 439 8.71 6.16 -13.66
N VAL A 440 9.44 5.07 -13.39
CA VAL A 440 10.14 4.91 -12.10
C VAL A 440 11.28 5.92 -11.98
N VAL A 441 11.29 6.65 -10.87
CA VAL A 441 12.29 7.68 -10.55
C VAL A 441 12.91 7.54 -9.15
N LEU A 442 12.33 6.75 -8.24
CA LEU A 442 12.85 6.51 -6.89
C LEU A 442 12.72 5.03 -6.49
N TRP A 443 13.71 4.52 -5.76
CA TRP A 443 13.68 3.21 -5.11
C TRP A 443 13.60 3.37 -3.59
N SER A 444 12.52 2.90 -2.96
CA SER A 444 12.35 2.93 -1.50
C SER A 444 12.72 1.59 -0.85
N ILE A 445 13.66 1.61 0.08
CA ILE A 445 14.18 0.40 0.76
C ILE A 445 13.33 -0.04 1.97
N GLY A 446 12.29 0.71 2.34
CA GLY A 446 11.42 0.36 3.45
C GLY A 446 10.44 1.45 3.86
N ASN A 447 9.33 1.07 4.51
CA ASN A 447 8.39 1.99 5.17
C ASN A 447 8.31 1.78 6.69
N GLU A 448 8.47 2.83 7.50
CA GLU A 448 8.30 2.83 8.97
C GLU A 448 8.92 1.62 9.69
N VAL A 449 10.07 1.14 9.17
CA VAL A 449 10.70 -0.09 9.64
C VAL A 449 11.26 0.12 11.06
N PRO A 450 10.93 -0.72 12.07
CA PRO A 450 11.34 -0.48 13.45
C PRO A 450 12.87 -0.43 13.62
N ASP A 451 13.57 -1.27 12.84
CA ASP A 451 15.02 -1.37 12.72
C ASP A 451 15.73 -0.03 12.42
N ALA A 452 15.07 0.94 11.78
CA ALA A 452 15.64 2.26 11.49
C ALA A 452 16.01 3.06 12.76
N SER A 453 15.46 2.67 13.91
CA SER A 453 15.77 3.24 15.22
C SER A 453 16.72 2.37 16.07
N MET A 454 17.24 1.26 15.52
CA MET A 454 18.02 0.25 16.24
C MET A 454 19.47 0.20 15.75
N ALA A 455 20.39 -0.22 16.62
CA ALA A 455 21.83 -0.22 16.33
C ALA A 455 22.25 -1.06 15.09
N GLY A 456 21.45 -2.05 14.69
CA GLY A 456 21.68 -2.84 13.47
C GLY A 456 21.14 -2.21 12.17
N GLY A 457 20.21 -1.24 12.28
CA GLY A 457 19.55 -0.60 11.13
C GLY A 457 20.49 -0.04 10.07
N PRO A 458 21.56 0.71 10.43
CA PRO A 458 22.53 1.23 9.47
C PRO A 458 23.30 0.16 8.68
N GLY A 459 23.38 -1.07 9.19
CA GLY A 459 23.96 -2.21 8.47
C GLY A 459 22.99 -2.83 7.46
N ILE A 460 21.71 -2.92 7.83
CA ILE A 460 20.64 -3.41 6.95
C ILE A 460 20.44 -2.42 5.79
N ALA A 461 20.31 -1.13 6.08
CA ALA A 461 20.16 -0.07 5.09
C ALA A 461 21.29 -0.09 4.06
N ALA A 462 22.55 -0.14 4.51
CA ALA A 462 23.72 -0.21 3.63
C ALA A 462 23.68 -1.44 2.69
N GLY A 463 23.24 -2.60 3.19
CA GLY A 463 23.08 -3.82 2.39
C GLY A 463 22.02 -3.68 1.29
N LEU A 464 20.85 -3.12 1.63
CA LEU A 464 19.77 -2.86 0.66
C LEU A 464 20.17 -1.81 -0.38
N ILE A 465 20.82 -0.73 0.03
CA ILE A 465 21.33 0.31 -0.88
C ILE A 465 22.37 -0.28 -1.85
N ALA A 466 23.27 -1.13 -1.37
CA ALA A 466 24.25 -1.82 -2.21
C ALA A 466 23.58 -2.75 -3.23
N ALA A 467 22.55 -3.53 -2.82
CA ALA A 467 21.81 -4.41 -3.72
C ALA A 467 21.08 -3.64 -4.84
N VAL A 468 20.48 -2.49 -4.54
CA VAL A 468 19.86 -1.61 -5.56
C VAL A 468 20.91 -1.03 -6.51
N ARG A 469 21.96 -0.39 -5.98
CA ARG A 469 22.98 0.29 -6.81
C ARG A 469 23.82 -0.68 -7.67
N ALA A 470 23.91 -1.95 -7.30
CA ALA A 470 24.55 -2.99 -8.12
C ALA A 470 23.78 -3.30 -9.42
N ILE A 471 22.49 -2.97 -9.49
CA ILE A 471 21.62 -3.21 -10.66
C ILE A 471 21.29 -1.89 -11.37
N ASP A 472 20.93 -0.85 -10.61
CA ASP A 472 20.56 0.46 -11.13
C ASP A 472 21.21 1.61 -10.34
N PRO A 473 22.30 2.21 -10.86
CA PRO A 473 22.90 3.41 -10.30
C PRO A 473 22.25 4.71 -10.83
N THR A 474 21.17 4.65 -11.62
CA THR A 474 20.62 5.83 -12.34
C THR A 474 19.45 6.52 -11.64
N ARG A 475 19.01 6.00 -10.48
CA ARG A 475 17.89 6.53 -9.69
C ARG A 475 18.25 6.64 -8.20
N PRO A 476 17.81 7.69 -7.48
CA PRO A 476 18.06 7.81 -6.05
C PRO A 476 17.45 6.68 -5.22
N VAL A 477 18.17 6.29 -4.17
CA VAL A 477 17.73 5.32 -3.16
C VAL A 477 17.30 6.06 -1.89
N VAL A 478 16.07 5.81 -1.45
CA VAL A 478 15.38 6.52 -0.36
C VAL A 478 14.66 5.53 0.58
N MET A 479 13.99 6.03 1.62
CA MET A 479 13.01 5.25 2.40
C MET A 479 11.87 6.17 2.86
N GLY A 480 10.73 5.60 3.27
CA GLY A 480 9.69 6.31 4.02
C GLY A 480 9.79 6.03 5.52
N SER A 481 9.74 7.06 6.38
CA SER A 481 9.86 6.83 7.83
C SER A 481 9.21 7.88 8.73
N ASP A 482 8.53 7.38 9.76
CA ASP A 482 8.03 8.08 10.94
C ASP A 482 9.14 8.55 11.90
N ARG A 483 10.31 7.91 11.88
CA ARG A 483 11.40 8.12 12.86
C ARG A 483 12.14 9.46 12.70
N TYR A 484 11.70 10.29 11.76
CA TYR A 484 12.28 11.60 11.42
C TYR A 484 11.31 12.77 11.59
N ARG A 485 10.20 12.60 12.34
CA ARG A 485 9.31 13.71 12.78
C ARG A 485 10.01 14.72 13.72
N SER A 486 11.31 14.52 14.00
CA SER A 486 12.24 15.47 14.62
C SER A 486 13.64 15.25 14.04
N VAL A 487 14.48 16.27 14.05
CA VAL A 487 15.89 16.17 13.62
C VAL A 487 16.64 15.15 14.48
N PRO A 488 17.25 14.09 13.91
CA PRO A 488 17.86 13.01 14.70
C PRO A 488 19.18 13.44 15.36
N ALA A 489 19.49 12.83 16.50
CA ALA A 489 20.73 13.08 17.23
C ALA A 489 21.97 12.63 16.42
N PRO A 490 23.09 13.37 16.41
CA PRO A 490 24.32 12.95 15.71
C PRO A 490 24.79 11.55 16.14
N GLY A 491 25.12 10.69 15.18
CA GLY A 491 25.55 9.32 15.45
C GLY A 491 24.46 8.34 15.91
N SER A 492 23.19 8.76 16.00
CA SER A 492 22.06 7.84 16.15
C SER A 492 21.89 6.95 14.90
N PRO A 493 21.23 5.78 15.00
CA PRO A 493 20.89 4.96 13.82
C PRO A 493 20.23 5.76 12.69
N GLN A 494 19.33 6.69 13.04
CA GLN A 494 18.64 7.58 12.12
C GLN A 494 19.60 8.55 11.40
N ASP A 495 20.54 9.17 12.13
CA ASP A 495 21.57 10.05 11.55
C ASP A 495 22.55 9.28 10.65
N LEU A 496 22.84 8.01 10.98
CA LEU A 496 23.71 7.14 10.17
C LEU A 496 23.01 6.66 8.89
N ILE A 497 21.75 6.22 8.96
CA ILE A 497 20.97 5.80 7.78
C ILE A 497 20.76 6.98 6.82
N LEU A 498 20.38 8.15 7.33
CA LEU A 498 20.14 9.34 6.50
C LEU A 498 21.38 9.80 5.72
N ARG A 499 22.59 9.54 6.24
CA ARG A 499 23.85 9.81 5.51
C ARG A 499 24.06 8.86 4.33
N GLN A 500 23.58 7.61 4.41
CA GLN A 500 23.73 6.58 3.37
C GLN A 500 22.74 6.74 2.20
N LEU A 501 21.54 7.23 2.48
CA LEU A 501 20.50 7.49 1.48
C LEU A 501 20.83 8.69 0.58
N ASP A 502 20.24 8.74 -0.61
CA ASP A 502 20.34 9.90 -1.49
C ASP A 502 19.37 11.03 -1.05
N GLY A 503 18.24 10.65 -0.47
CA GLY A 503 17.24 11.54 0.14
C GLY A 503 16.27 10.78 1.03
N LEU A 504 15.33 11.49 1.65
CA LEU A 504 14.43 10.89 2.65
C LEU A 504 12.96 11.29 2.43
N GLY A 505 12.10 10.28 2.42
CA GLY A 505 10.67 10.43 2.65
C GLY A 505 10.37 10.45 4.15
N VAL A 506 9.70 11.50 4.63
CA VAL A 506 9.27 11.61 6.02
C VAL A 506 7.76 11.37 6.11
N ASN A 507 7.32 10.48 6.99
CA ASN A 507 5.91 10.18 7.20
C ASN A 507 5.32 11.05 8.31
N TYR A 508 4.21 11.74 8.01
CA TYR A 508 3.40 12.48 8.99
C TYR A 508 4.22 13.50 9.81
N ASN A 509 4.98 14.33 9.09
CA ASN A 509 5.86 15.36 9.62
C ASN A 509 5.14 16.68 9.93
N THR A 510 5.69 17.46 10.86
CA THR A 510 5.37 18.89 10.97
C THR A 510 6.20 19.73 10.01
N ALA A 511 5.76 20.96 9.75
CA ALA A 511 6.55 21.99 9.07
C ALA A 511 7.97 22.14 9.67
N GLN A 512 8.06 22.39 10.98
CA GLN A 512 9.30 22.57 11.73
C GLN A 512 10.28 21.38 11.58
N SER A 513 9.77 20.14 11.53
CA SER A 513 10.62 18.96 11.41
C SER A 513 11.32 18.85 10.04
N ILE A 514 10.63 19.20 8.95
CA ILE A 514 11.23 19.24 7.60
C ILE A 514 12.21 20.39 7.45
N ASP A 515 11.87 21.58 7.97
CA ASP A 515 12.78 22.75 7.94
C ASP A 515 14.08 22.45 8.71
N GLY A 516 13.98 21.81 9.88
CA GLY A 516 15.14 21.41 10.66
C GLY A 516 15.97 20.27 10.05
N LEU A 517 15.35 19.38 9.26
CA LEU A 517 16.07 18.34 8.51
C LEU A 517 16.87 18.94 7.35
N HIS A 518 16.23 19.78 6.52
CA HIS A 518 16.91 20.49 5.42
C HIS A 518 18.08 21.35 5.93
N ALA A 519 17.87 22.10 7.01
CA ALA A 519 18.92 22.91 7.64
C ALA A 519 20.10 22.10 8.21
N LYS A 520 19.91 20.82 8.59
CA LYS A 520 21.00 19.95 9.10
C LYS A 520 21.68 19.12 7.99
N TYR A 521 20.97 18.81 6.92
CA TYR A 521 21.43 17.94 5.82
C TYR A 521 21.19 18.62 4.46
N PRO A 522 21.87 19.75 4.16
CA PRO A 522 21.67 20.49 2.92
C PRO A 522 22.14 19.72 1.66
N ASP A 523 22.86 18.61 1.82
CA ASP A 523 23.22 17.69 0.74
C ASP A 523 22.10 16.70 0.36
N LYS A 524 20.99 16.65 1.12
CA LYS A 524 19.89 15.69 0.96
C LYS A 524 18.61 16.37 0.51
N PHE A 525 17.85 15.69 -0.34
CA PHE A 525 16.48 16.09 -0.68
C PHE A 525 15.45 15.44 0.26
N PHE A 526 14.36 16.16 0.51
CA PHE A 526 13.29 15.75 1.44
C PHE A 526 11.91 15.84 0.79
N PHE A 527 11.01 14.93 1.15
CA PHE A 527 9.62 14.90 0.69
C PHE A 527 8.71 14.18 1.70
N GLU A 528 7.40 14.31 1.56
CA GLU A 528 6.45 13.61 2.43
C GLU A 528 6.06 12.26 1.80
N SER A 529 6.66 11.14 2.24
CA SER A 529 6.32 9.80 1.71
C SER A 529 4.92 9.33 2.15
N GLU A 530 4.43 9.86 3.27
CA GLU A 530 3.02 9.75 3.67
C GLU A 530 2.55 11.09 4.26
N SER A 531 1.56 11.68 3.60
CA SER A 531 0.95 12.97 3.98
C SER A 531 -0.53 12.80 4.35
N SER A 532 -1.07 13.75 5.12
CA SER A 532 -2.42 13.73 5.71
C SER A 532 -2.77 12.51 6.58
N SER A 533 -3.27 11.39 6.02
CA SER A 533 -3.98 10.32 6.75
C SER A 533 -5.26 10.81 7.46
N ALA A 534 -5.88 11.90 7.00
CA ALA A 534 -7.24 12.26 7.40
C ALA A 534 -8.26 11.18 6.97
N THR A 535 -9.36 11.05 7.71
CA THR A 535 -10.33 9.94 7.53
C THR A 535 -11.70 10.46 7.17
N SER A 536 -12.26 10.04 6.03
CA SER A 536 -13.58 10.50 5.54
C SER A 536 -14.47 9.37 4.99
N THR A 537 -15.78 9.49 5.17
CA THR A 537 -16.79 8.64 4.50
C THR A 537 -17.59 9.47 3.49
N ARG A 538 -17.71 8.97 2.25
CA ARG A 538 -18.47 9.63 1.16
C ARG A 538 -19.90 9.97 1.60
N GLY A 539 -20.30 11.24 1.44
CA GLY A 539 -21.67 11.69 1.77
C GLY A 539 -21.99 11.81 3.27
N VAL A 540 -20.97 11.76 4.13
CA VAL A 540 -21.10 11.91 5.59
C VAL A 540 -20.41 13.18 6.06
N TYR A 541 -21.17 14.00 6.80
CA TYR A 541 -20.83 15.35 7.19
C TYR A 541 -21.15 15.52 8.67
N GLN A 542 -20.15 15.87 9.47
CA GLN A 542 -20.29 15.94 10.93
C GLN A 542 -19.55 17.16 11.47
N ASP A 543 -20.22 17.90 12.36
CA ASP A 543 -19.64 18.94 13.21
C ASP A 543 -18.60 19.83 12.49
N PRO A 544 -18.97 20.58 11.43
CA PRO A 544 -18.04 21.30 10.55
C PRO A 544 -17.13 22.29 11.29
N ASP A 545 -17.62 22.92 12.35
CA ASP A 545 -16.89 23.88 13.17
C ASP A 545 -15.97 23.22 14.23
N LEU A 546 -15.97 21.88 14.30
CA LEU A 546 -15.09 21.11 15.17
C LEU A 546 -14.06 20.34 14.35
N LEU A 547 -12.80 20.50 14.73
CA LEU A 547 -11.72 19.56 14.38
C LEU A 547 -11.65 18.45 15.42
N ASN A 548 -11.09 17.30 15.02
CA ASN A 548 -11.07 16.07 15.84
C ASN A 548 -12.48 15.49 16.09
N THR A 549 -13.38 15.54 15.08
CA THR A 549 -14.82 15.27 15.28
C THR A 549 -15.10 14.02 16.12
N GLY A 550 -14.64 12.83 15.68
CA GLY A 550 -14.67 11.61 16.48
C GLY A 550 -15.32 10.39 15.84
N GLU A 551 -15.40 9.33 16.64
CA GLU A 551 -15.93 8.02 16.32
C GLU A 551 -17.38 7.89 16.80
N ASN A 552 -18.29 7.58 15.87
CA ASN A 552 -19.66 7.21 16.18
C ASN A 552 -19.75 5.71 16.39
N HIS A 553 -19.94 5.28 17.64
CA HIS A 553 -20.01 3.86 17.96
C HIS A 553 -21.37 3.24 17.57
N THR A 554 -22.36 4.07 17.21
CA THR A 554 -23.69 3.63 16.78
C THR A 554 -23.57 2.65 15.60
N PRO A 555 -24.02 1.38 15.75
CA PRO A 555 -24.05 0.38 14.68
C PRO A 555 -24.84 0.87 13.47
N GLY A 556 -24.31 0.63 12.26
CA GLY A 556 -24.93 1.12 11.02
C GLY A 556 -24.78 2.63 10.79
N LYS A 557 -23.89 3.30 11.56
CA LYS A 557 -23.50 4.70 11.39
C LYS A 557 -21.99 4.91 11.62
N ARG A 558 -21.16 3.86 11.55
CA ARG A 558 -19.72 3.94 11.85
C ARG A 558 -18.95 4.57 10.68
N ALA A 559 -19.03 5.89 10.62
CA ALA A 559 -18.54 6.73 9.53
C ALA A 559 -17.83 7.99 10.04
N THR A 560 -16.98 8.59 9.22
CA THR A 560 -16.23 9.82 9.57
C THR A 560 -16.59 10.98 8.63
N SER A 561 -16.38 12.22 9.11
CA SER A 561 -16.74 13.44 8.37
C SER A 561 -15.89 13.67 7.12
N SER A 562 -16.49 14.25 6.07
CA SER A 562 -15.81 14.66 4.84
C SER A 562 -15.37 16.15 4.80
N TYR A 563 -15.59 16.93 5.85
CA TYR A 563 -15.09 18.33 5.97
C TYR A 563 -13.58 18.41 6.35
N ASP A 564 -12.74 17.46 5.92
CA ASP A 564 -11.29 17.39 6.25
C ASP A 564 -10.95 17.49 7.77
N ASN A 565 -11.93 17.25 8.64
CA ASN A 565 -11.89 17.61 10.06
C ASN A 565 -11.81 16.43 11.04
N ASN A 566 -11.76 15.18 10.55
CA ASN A 566 -11.59 13.99 11.39
C ASN A 566 -10.15 13.49 11.43
N LEU A 567 -9.46 13.84 12.52
CA LEU A 567 -8.02 13.63 12.72
C LEU A 567 -7.73 12.63 13.87
N ALA A 568 -6.48 12.24 14.01
CA ALA A 568 -5.93 11.47 15.12
C ALA A 568 -4.56 12.04 15.56
N SER A 569 -3.84 11.37 16.45
CA SER A 569 -2.60 11.89 17.03
C SER A 569 -1.46 12.07 16.01
N TRP A 570 -1.36 11.23 14.98
CA TRP A 570 -0.35 11.38 13.91
C TRP A 570 -0.84 12.10 12.65
N THR A 571 -2.16 12.15 12.39
CA THR A 571 -2.70 12.62 11.10
C THR A 571 -2.80 14.15 10.99
N PHE A 572 -2.93 14.64 9.77
CA PHE A 572 -3.09 16.06 9.45
C PHE A 572 -4.21 16.24 8.42
N SER A 573 -4.82 17.42 8.35
CA SER A 573 -5.76 17.76 7.27
C SER A 573 -5.07 17.67 5.90
N GLY A 574 -5.86 17.43 4.85
CA GLY A 574 -5.42 17.61 3.47
C GLY A 574 -4.91 19.03 3.24
N GLU A 575 -5.63 20.03 3.77
CA GLU A 575 -5.17 21.44 3.73
C GLU A 575 -3.76 21.64 4.31
N TYR A 576 -3.47 21.06 5.48
CA TYR A 576 -2.19 21.23 6.16
C TYR A 576 -1.03 20.73 5.28
N SER A 577 -1.13 19.48 4.80
CA SER A 577 -0.09 18.90 3.96
C SER A 577 0.00 19.57 2.59
N LEU A 578 -1.10 20.11 2.04
CA LEU A 578 -1.07 20.94 0.83
C LEU A 578 -0.32 22.27 1.05
N LYS A 579 -0.66 23.04 2.10
CA LYS A 579 -0.01 24.33 2.44
C LYS A 579 1.48 24.15 2.78
N LYS A 580 1.79 23.18 3.64
CA LYS A 580 3.14 22.84 4.12
C LYS A 580 4.11 22.49 2.98
N ASP A 581 3.67 21.68 2.02
CA ASP A 581 4.45 21.30 0.84
C ASP A 581 4.54 22.44 -0.18
N ARG A 582 3.41 23.09 -0.50
CA ARG A 582 3.33 24.25 -1.41
C ARG A 582 4.38 25.30 -1.09
N ASP A 583 4.54 25.66 0.18
CA ASP A 583 5.39 26.77 0.59
C ASP A 583 6.90 26.47 0.54
N ARG A 584 7.30 25.19 0.51
CA ARG A 584 8.70 24.76 0.62
C ARG A 584 9.26 24.40 -0.75
N LYS A 585 10.01 25.30 -1.38
CA LYS A 585 10.65 25.05 -2.70
C LYS A 585 11.55 23.80 -2.67
N PHE A 586 12.32 23.64 -1.59
CA PHE A 586 13.27 22.54 -1.38
C PHE A 586 12.60 21.16 -1.20
N CYS A 587 11.35 21.12 -0.73
CA CYS A 587 10.59 19.89 -0.63
C CYS A 587 10.23 19.38 -2.04
N GLN A 588 10.46 18.11 -2.34
CA GLN A 588 10.21 17.57 -3.69
C GLN A 588 8.71 17.39 -3.97
N GLY A 589 7.88 17.26 -2.92
CA GLY A 589 6.44 17.01 -3.00
C GLY A 589 5.96 16.12 -1.87
N GLN A 590 4.82 15.47 -2.09
CA GLN A 590 4.16 14.61 -1.11
C GLN A 590 3.46 13.41 -1.75
N PHE A 591 3.18 12.37 -0.96
CA PHE A 591 2.33 11.25 -1.33
C PHE A 591 1.19 11.10 -0.30
N LEU A 592 -0.03 11.44 -0.71
CA LEU A 592 -1.23 11.37 0.13
C LEU A 592 -1.48 9.94 0.63
N TRP A 593 -1.71 9.77 1.94
CA TRP A 593 -2.34 8.57 2.50
C TRP A 593 -3.86 8.79 2.60
N ALA A 594 -4.71 8.29 1.70
CA ALA A 594 -4.42 7.48 0.51
C ALA A 594 -5.14 8.02 -0.74
N GLY A 595 -4.69 7.63 -1.94
CA GLY A 595 -5.38 8.03 -3.19
C GLY A 595 -6.78 7.44 -3.32
N GLN A 596 -6.95 6.19 -2.91
CA GLN A 596 -8.21 5.46 -2.87
C GLN A 596 -8.28 4.60 -1.60
N ASP A 597 -9.49 4.36 -1.08
CA ASP A 597 -9.70 3.40 -0.01
C ASP A 597 -9.34 1.98 -0.46
N TYR A 598 -8.80 1.22 0.49
CA TYR A 598 -8.36 -0.15 0.34
C TYR A 598 -9.04 -1.06 1.36
N LEU A 599 -9.03 -2.36 1.10
CA LEU A 599 -9.58 -3.33 2.05
C LEU A 599 -8.63 -3.47 3.24
N GLY A 600 -9.19 -3.58 4.45
CA GLY A 600 -8.39 -3.58 5.68
C GLY A 600 -8.05 -2.19 6.24
N GLU A 601 -7.11 -2.19 7.19
CA GLU A 601 -6.67 -1.06 8.03
C GLU A 601 -7.76 0.00 8.37
N PRO A 602 -8.89 -0.39 9.01
CA PRO A 602 -10.10 0.41 9.18
C PRO A 602 -9.99 1.46 10.29
N THR A 603 -8.83 2.11 10.45
CA THR A 603 -8.70 3.28 11.33
C THR A 603 -9.76 4.33 10.94
N PRO A 604 -10.59 4.82 11.87
CA PRO A 604 -10.43 4.72 13.32
C PRO A 604 -11.16 3.53 14.00
N TYR A 605 -12.04 2.81 13.30
CA TYR A 605 -12.90 1.77 13.86
C TYR A 605 -12.33 0.34 13.61
N ASP A 606 -11.41 -0.14 14.45
CA ASP A 606 -10.95 -1.55 14.42
C ASP A 606 -11.98 -2.52 15.02
N VAL A 607 -13.17 -2.58 14.41
CA VAL A 607 -14.32 -3.36 14.88
C VAL A 607 -15.23 -3.80 13.74
N PHE A 608 -15.61 -5.08 13.71
CA PHE A 608 -16.56 -5.61 12.74
C PHE A 608 -17.94 -4.90 12.86
N PRO A 609 -18.64 -4.57 11.76
CA PRO A 609 -18.40 -4.95 10.36
C PRO A 609 -17.50 -3.99 9.55
N VAL A 610 -16.74 -3.10 10.18
CA VAL A 610 -15.85 -2.15 9.48
C VAL A 610 -14.62 -2.87 8.93
N LYS A 611 -14.49 -2.93 7.59
CA LYS A 611 -13.52 -3.81 6.90
C LYS A 611 -12.76 -3.16 5.74
N THR A 612 -12.82 -1.85 5.64
CA THR A 612 -12.26 -1.03 4.56
C THR A 612 -11.79 0.30 5.16
N SER A 613 -10.73 0.89 4.62
CA SER A 613 -10.15 2.13 5.13
C SER A 613 -11.08 3.34 4.99
N PHE A 614 -10.74 4.44 5.67
CA PHE A 614 -11.37 5.76 5.52
C PHE A 614 -10.43 6.81 4.88
N PHE A 615 -9.16 6.46 4.64
CA PHE A 615 -8.09 7.37 4.23
C PHE A 615 -8.16 7.85 2.77
N GLY A 616 -8.88 7.12 1.90
CA GLY A 616 -8.92 7.41 0.47
C GLY A 616 -9.58 8.74 0.15
N ALA A 617 -9.01 9.53 -0.75
CA ALA A 617 -9.73 10.64 -1.40
C ALA A 617 -10.90 10.15 -2.28
N ILE A 618 -10.86 8.87 -2.67
CA ILE A 618 -11.86 8.13 -3.45
C ILE A 618 -12.21 6.85 -2.65
N ASP A 619 -13.46 6.38 -2.68
CA ASP A 619 -13.86 5.13 -2.00
C ASP A 619 -13.43 3.85 -2.73
N SER A 620 -13.63 2.68 -2.12
CA SER A 620 -13.21 1.39 -2.70
C SER A 620 -13.96 0.99 -3.98
N ALA A 621 -15.15 1.57 -4.22
CA ALA A 621 -15.90 1.42 -5.48
C ALA A 621 -15.35 2.33 -6.60
N GLY A 622 -14.54 3.33 -6.26
CA GLY A 622 -13.98 4.32 -7.18
C GLY A 622 -14.80 5.60 -7.29
N LEU A 623 -15.68 5.88 -6.32
CA LEU A 623 -16.48 7.10 -6.27
C LEU A 623 -15.75 8.17 -5.41
N PRO A 624 -15.56 9.41 -5.93
CA PRO A 624 -14.89 10.48 -5.17
C PRO A 624 -15.55 10.82 -3.84
N LYS A 625 -14.73 11.24 -2.86
CA LYS A 625 -15.12 11.97 -1.65
C LYS A 625 -14.76 13.45 -1.81
N ASP A 626 -15.23 14.33 -0.92
CA ASP A 626 -14.92 15.76 -0.99
C ASP A 626 -13.42 16.07 -0.98
N ALA A 627 -12.61 15.23 -0.32
CA ALA A 627 -11.15 15.30 -0.36
C ALA A 627 -10.56 15.25 -1.78
N PHE A 628 -11.12 14.48 -2.71
CA PHE A 628 -10.71 14.49 -4.13
C PHE A 628 -10.81 15.89 -4.73
N HIS A 629 -11.84 16.64 -4.36
CA HIS A 629 -12.11 17.98 -4.90
C HIS A 629 -11.23 19.05 -4.22
N LEU A 630 -10.89 18.87 -2.94
CA LEU A 630 -9.81 19.62 -2.28
C LEU A 630 -8.48 19.45 -3.02
N PHE A 631 -7.97 18.22 -3.16
CA PHE A 631 -6.70 17.96 -3.85
C PHE A 631 -6.73 18.46 -5.31
N ARG A 632 -7.82 18.20 -6.04
CA ARG A 632 -8.01 18.68 -7.42
C ARG A 632 -7.98 20.21 -7.55
N SER A 633 -8.51 20.94 -6.55
CA SER A 633 -8.48 22.41 -6.56
C SER A 633 -7.07 23.01 -6.45
N GLN A 634 -6.13 22.26 -5.87
CA GLN A 634 -4.74 22.69 -5.67
C GLN A 634 -3.77 22.07 -6.69
N TRP A 635 -4.12 20.92 -7.25
CA TRP A 635 -3.27 20.13 -8.15
C TRP A 635 -3.61 20.27 -9.63
N THR A 636 -4.70 20.95 -9.99
CA THR A 636 -5.07 21.21 -11.40
C THR A 636 -5.19 22.70 -11.71
N THR A 637 -4.93 23.08 -12.96
CA THR A 637 -5.11 24.44 -13.49
C THR A 637 -6.38 24.60 -14.33
N ALA A 638 -7.13 23.51 -14.52
CA ALA A 638 -8.42 23.53 -15.22
C ALA A 638 -9.47 24.23 -14.33
N PRO A 639 -10.31 25.14 -14.86
CA PRO A 639 -11.41 25.72 -14.12
C PRO A 639 -12.34 24.64 -13.55
N MET A 640 -12.48 24.61 -12.22
CA MET A 640 -13.41 23.76 -11.50
C MET A 640 -13.94 24.49 -10.26
N VAL A 641 -15.08 24.02 -9.78
CA VAL A 641 -15.70 24.40 -8.51
C VAL A 641 -16.44 23.17 -7.99
N HIS A 642 -16.58 23.04 -6.66
CA HIS A 642 -17.24 21.90 -6.01
C HIS A 642 -17.93 22.34 -4.72
N LEU A 643 -19.16 21.88 -4.49
CA LEU A 643 -19.95 22.10 -3.28
C LEU A 643 -19.78 20.95 -2.27
N THR A 644 -19.28 21.28 -1.09
CA THR A 644 -19.27 20.40 0.09
C THR A 644 -20.23 21.00 1.12
N PRO A 645 -21.23 20.28 1.67
CA PRO A 645 -21.49 18.85 1.50
C PRO A 645 -22.13 18.53 0.14
N MET A 646 -21.86 17.35 -0.43
CA MET A 646 -22.53 16.83 -1.65
C MET A 646 -24.00 16.42 -1.43
N ASP A 647 -24.71 17.03 -0.47
CA ASP A 647 -26.08 16.68 -0.10
C ASP A 647 -26.88 17.95 0.19
N TRP A 648 -27.90 18.20 -0.64
CA TRP A 648 -28.90 19.26 -0.44
C TRP A 648 -30.31 18.67 -0.29
N THR A 649 -30.43 17.51 0.37
CA THR A 649 -31.69 16.77 0.54
C THR A 649 -31.99 16.39 1.98
N ARG A 650 -31.02 15.92 2.77
CA ARG A 650 -31.26 15.36 4.13
C ARG A 650 -31.28 16.39 5.28
N HIS A 651 -31.56 17.66 5.00
CA HIS A 651 -31.59 18.75 5.99
C HIS A 651 -33.03 19.20 6.30
N ARG A 652 -33.26 19.80 7.48
CA ARG A 652 -34.58 20.37 7.83
C ARG A 652 -34.73 21.79 7.27
N PRO A 653 -35.92 22.23 6.82
CA PRO A 653 -36.12 23.61 6.37
C PRO A 653 -35.68 24.65 7.40
N GLY A 654 -34.82 25.58 6.99
CA GLY A 654 -34.21 26.60 7.86
C GLY A 654 -32.99 26.14 8.66
N GLU A 655 -32.57 24.88 8.57
CA GLU A 655 -31.37 24.38 9.25
C GLU A 655 -30.10 25.02 8.66
N PRO A 656 -29.20 25.61 9.47
CA PRO A 656 -28.00 26.25 8.97
C PRO A 656 -26.96 25.21 8.54
N VAL A 657 -26.78 25.05 7.23
CA VAL A 657 -25.76 24.16 6.64
C VAL A 657 -24.48 24.94 6.40
N ALA A 658 -23.34 24.43 6.87
CA ALA A 658 -22.03 24.94 6.46
C ALA A 658 -21.72 24.47 5.04
N VAL A 659 -21.66 25.40 4.09
CA VAL A 659 -21.33 25.14 2.69
C VAL A 659 -19.89 25.59 2.44
N TRP A 660 -19.01 24.62 2.25
CA TRP A 660 -17.63 24.82 1.82
C TRP A 660 -17.54 24.71 0.29
N VAL A 661 -16.64 25.48 -0.32
CA VAL A 661 -16.39 25.43 -1.77
C VAL A 661 -14.90 25.33 -2.08
N TYR A 662 -14.50 24.27 -2.78
CA TYR A 662 -13.19 24.15 -3.42
C TYR A 662 -13.27 24.70 -4.86
N SER A 663 -12.26 25.45 -5.31
CA SER A 663 -12.23 26.07 -6.65
C SER A 663 -10.80 26.37 -7.10
N THR A 664 -10.52 26.24 -8.41
CA THR A 664 -9.24 26.65 -9.02
C THR A 664 -9.21 28.13 -9.45
N VAL A 665 -10.33 28.85 -9.28
CA VAL A 665 -10.45 30.29 -9.59
C VAL A 665 -10.85 31.13 -8.37
N ASP A 666 -10.49 32.41 -8.42
CA ASP A 666 -10.52 33.30 -7.25
C ASP A 666 -11.91 33.75 -6.80
N THR A 667 -12.92 33.75 -7.67
CA THR A 667 -14.21 34.40 -7.43
C THR A 667 -15.36 33.43 -7.66
N VAL A 668 -16.12 33.14 -6.59
CA VAL A 668 -17.30 32.27 -6.64
C VAL A 668 -18.53 32.99 -6.12
N GLU A 669 -19.62 32.97 -6.89
CA GLU A 669 -20.95 33.32 -6.42
C GLU A 669 -21.70 32.06 -5.98
N LEU A 670 -22.33 32.09 -4.79
CA LEU A 670 -23.25 31.05 -4.35
C LEU A 670 -24.69 31.52 -4.59
N VAL A 671 -25.52 30.67 -5.21
CA VAL A 671 -26.90 31.01 -5.60
C VAL A 671 -27.84 29.89 -5.16
N LEU A 672 -28.94 30.23 -4.47
CA LEU A 672 -29.96 29.31 -4.00
C LEU A 672 -31.31 29.72 -4.59
N ASN A 673 -31.96 28.83 -5.33
CA ASN A 673 -33.27 29.07 -5.96
C ASN A 673 -33.32 30.37 -6.81
N GLY A 674 -32.21 30.69 -7.48
CA GLY A 674 -32.06 31.90 -8.31
C GLY A 674 -31.72 33.19 -7.54
N ARG A 675 -31.79 33.17 -6.19
CA ARG A 675 -31.36 34.27 -5.31
C ARG A 675 -29.87 34.13 -4.99
N SER A 676 -29.09 35.17 -5.25
CA SER A 676 -27.69 35.23 -4.81
C SER A 676 -27.58 35.19 -3.29
N LEU A 677 -26.66 34.38 -2.78
CA LEU A 677 -26.22 34.34 -1.38
C LEU A 677 -24.87 35.08 -1.20
N GLY A 678 -24.47 35.86 -2.20
CA GLY A 678 -23.25 36.66 -2.19
C GLY A 678 -22.06 35.99 -2.87
N VAL A 679 -21.11 36.85 -3.26
CA VAL A 679 -19.83 36.47 -3.88
C VAL A 679 -18.75 36.42 -2.80
N GLN A 680 -18.03 35.31 -2.71
CA GLN A 680 -16.79 35.22 -1.92
C GLN A 680 -15.58 35.13 -2.86
N ARG A 681 -14.41 35.44 -2.30
CA ARG A 681 -13.14 35.38 -3.03
C ARG A 681 -12.02 34.76 -2.20
N PHE A 682 -11.13 34.05 -2.89
CA PHE A 682 -9.79 33.80 -2.40
C PHE A 682 -8.92 35.03 -2.61
N ASP A 683 -7.99 35.26 -1.67
CA ASP A 683 -6.92 36.21 -1.89
C ASP A 683 -5.88 35.59 -2.83
N ARG A 684 -5.38 36.37 -3.79
CA ARG A 684 -4.26 35.99 -4.64
C ARG A 684 -2.96 36.24 -3.87
N LYS A 685 -2.28 35.16 -3.49
CA LYS A 685 -1.06 35.20 -2.67
C LYS A 685 0.12 34.61 -3.43
N THR A 686 1.31 34.78 -2.86
CA THR A 686 2.57 34.31 -3.45
C THR A 686 3.41 33.64 -2.37
N THR A 687 4.04 32.50 -2.69
CA THR A 687 5.02 31.86 -1.81
C THR A 687 6.28 32.72 -1.69
N VAL A 688 7.14 32.42 -0.70
CA VAL A 688 8.41 33.15 -0.51
C VAL A 688 9.37 33.01 -1.70
N ASP A 689 9.20 31.99 -2.54
CA ASP A 689 9.94 31.77 -3.80
C ASP A 689 9.17 32.19 -5.07
N GLY A 690 8.10 32.99 -4.94
CA GLY A 690 7.47 33.68 -6.07
C GLY A 690 6.35 32.93 -6.81
N ARG A 691 5.92 31.75 -6.35
CA ARG A 691 4.83 30.99 -6.99
C ARG A 691 3.45 31.49 -6.53
N PRO A 692 2.51 31.81 -7.44
CA PRO A 692 1.19 32.29 -7.08
C PRO A 692 0.28 31.16 -6.58
N TYR A 693 -0.63 31.46 -5.66
CA TYR A 693 -1.68 30.55 -5.18
C TYR A 693 -2.95 31.30 -4.74
N LEU A 694 -4.01 30.54 -4.46
CA LEU A 694 -5.29 31.02 -3.91
C LEU A 694 -5.47 30.50 -2.49
N GLU A 695 -5.83 31.38 -1.55
CA GLU A 695 -6.08 31.05 -0.15
C GLU A 695 -6.86 32.21 0.49
N THR A 696 -7.75 31.96 1.46
CA THR A 696 -8.52 33.05 2.13
C THR A 696 -7.69 33.79 3.18
N THR A 697 -8.16 34.92 3.68
CA THR A 697 -7.53 35.63 4.82
C THR A 697 -7.91 35.03 6.19
N GLU A 698 -8.97 34.23 6.25
CA GLU A 698 -9.47 33.59 7.47
C GLU A 698 -8.70 32.30 7.79
N ALA A 699 -8.24 32.14 9.02
CA ALA A 699 -7.41 31.00 9.41
C ALA A 699 -8.20 29.67 9.39
N THR A 700 -7.57 28.57 8.92
CA THR A 700 -8.25 27.26 8.85
C THR A 700 -8.48 26.61 10.22
N GLY A 701 -7.61 26.87 11.20
CA GLY A 701 -7.64 26.18 12.50
C GLY A 701 -7.04 24.77 12.49
N ASP A 702 -6.40 24.34 11.40
CA ASP A 702 -6.08 22.93 11.10
C ASP A 702 -4.72 22.39 11.60
N ASP A 703 -3.81 23.22 12.11
CA ASP A 703 -2.56 22.73 12.71
C ASP A 703 -2.66 22.63 14.22
N LYS A 704 -3.00 21.43 14.68
CA LYS A 704 -2.94 21.06 16.10
C LYS A 704 -1.56 21.29 16.75
N ASN A 705 -0.47 21.43 16.00
CA ASN A 705 0.88 21.58 16.56
C ASN A 705 1.32 23.05 16.70
N ASP A 706 0.59 24.00 16.12
CA ASP A 706 0.82 25.45 16.27
C ASP A 706 -0.02 25.98 17.46
N PRO A 707 0.53 26.76 18.41
CA PRO A 707 -0.25 27.35 19.51
C PRO A 707 -1.37 28.32 19.09
N SER A 708 -1.39 28.77 17.84
CA SER A 708 -2.50 29.52 17.22
C SER A 708 -3.56 28.62 16.57
N GLY A 709 -3.37 27.30 16.60
CA GLY A 709 -4.21 26.29 15.99
C GLY A 709 -4.10 26.21 14.46
N SER A 710 -3.40 27.11 13.78
CA SER A 710 -3.39 27.15 12.30
C SER A 710 -1.98 27.10 11.75
N TYR A 711 -1.78 26.36 10.66
CA TYR A 711 -0.49 26.36 9.97
C TYR A 711 -0.11 27.77 9.53
N THR A 712 1.04 28.24 9.99
CA THR A 712 1.60 29.52 9.59
C THR A 712 2.55 29.34 8.40
N SER A 713 2.11 29.75 7.22
CA SER A 713 2.92 29.85 5.99
C SER A 713 4.13 30.78 6.20
N PRO A 714 5.28 30.56 5.55
CA PRO A 714 6.48 31.40 5.74
C PRO A 714 6.32 32.89 5.35
N ASN A 715 5.27 33.25 4.62
CA ASN A 715 4.88 34.64 4.33
C ASN A 715 3.88 35.24 5.35
N GLY A 716 3.62 34.54 6.46
CA GLY A 716 2.69 34.93 7.53
C GLY A 716 1.23 34.47 7.33
N SER A 717 0.88 33.84 6.20
CA SER A 717 -0.50 33.44 5.91
C SER A 717 -0.95 32.17 6.65
N ARG A 718 -2.24 32.09 7.00
CA ARG A 718 -2.84 30.99 7.78
C ARG A 718 -4.10 30.39 7.14
N GLY A 719 -4.39 30.75 5.90
CA GLY A 719 -5.75 30.75 5.39
C GLY A 719 -6.27 29.40 4.88
N LYS A 720 -7.60 29.37 4.67
CA LYS A 720 -8.32 28.24 4.07
C LYS A 720 -8.03 28.09 2.58
N LEU A 721 -8.01 26.84 2.10
CA LEU A 721 -8.03 26.47 0.68
C LEU A 721 -9.46 26.29 0.14
N HIS A 722 -10.47 26.62 0.96
CA HIS A 722 -11.89 26.64 0.62
C HIS A 722 -12.57 27.96 1.00
N LEU A 723 -13.68 28.29 0.34
CA LEU A 723 -14.60 29.38 0.71
C LEU A 723 -15.74 28.83 1.58
N THR A 724 -16.35 29.65 2.46
CA THR A 724 -17.33 29.17 3.47
C THR A 724 -18.56 30.06 3.61
N TRP A 725 -19.75 29.51 3.39
CA TRP A 725 -21.04 30.14 3.70
C TRP A 725 -21.78 29.34 4.78
N THR A 726 -22.56 30.01 5.62
CA THR A 726 -23.62 29.36 6.41
C THR A 726 -24.96 29.62 5.72
N VAL A 727 -25.60 28.57 5.24
CA VAL A 727 -26.81 28.66 4.39
C VAL A 727 -27.98 27.99 5.10
N PRO A 728 -29.04 28.74 5.50
CA PRO A 728 -30.29 28.13 5.95
C PRO A 728 -30.89 27.28 4.83
N PHE A 729 -31.15 26.01 5.10
CA PHE A 729 -31.61 25.06 4.10
C PHE A 729 -32.99 25.43 3.53
N GLU A 730 -33.05 25.58 2.21
CA GLU A 730 -34.27 25.75 1.43
C GLU A 730 -34.28 24.68 0.33
N PRO A 731 -35.34 23.85 0.22
CA PRO A 731 -35.47 22.88 -0.86
C PRO A 731 -35.38 23.53 -2.24
N GLY A 732 -34.71 22.88 -3.18
CA GLY A 732 -34.60 23.34 -4.57
C GLY A 732 -33.21 23.12 -5.14
N THR A 733 -32.53 24.19 -5.58
CA THR A 733 -31.19 24.11 -6.19
C THR A 733 -30.22 25.11 -5.58
N LEU A 734 -29.14 24.59 -4.99
CA LEU A 734 -27.94 25.34 -4.63
C LEU A 734 -26.93 25.25 -5.79
N THR A 735 -26.29 26.36 -6.13
CA THR A 735 -25.35 26.47 -7.24
C THR A 735 -24.11 27.25 -6.81
N ALA A 736 -22.92 26.73 -7.06
CA ALA A 736 -21.68 27.51 -7.06
C ALA A 736 -21.33 27.91 -8.50
N ILE A 737 -21.10 29.21 -8.73
CA ILE A 737 -20.73 29.77 -10.04
C ILE A 737 -19.31 30.33 -9.93
N ALA A 738 -18.34 29.59 -10.46
CA ALA A 738 -16.94 30.01 -10.52
C ALA A 738 -16.70 30.92 -11.72
N THR A 739 -16.16 32.10 -11.45
CA THR A 739 -15.93 33.15 -12.45
C THR A 739 -14.46 33.52 -12.56
N SER A 740 -14.04 33.88 -13.77
CA SER A 740 -12.70 34.40 -14.06
C SER A 740 -12.80 35.44 -15.17
N GLY A 741 -12.16 36.60 -14.98
CA GLY A 741 -12.29 37.73 -15.91
C GLY A 741 -13.73 38.23 -16.12
N GLY A 742 -14.59 38.09 -15.11
CA GLY A 742 -16.01 38.46 -15.18
C GLY A 742 -16.89 37.49 -15.99
N ARG A 743 -16.40 36.28 -16.32
CA ARG A 743 -17.14 35.25 -17.04
C ARG A 743 -17.24 33.98 -16.21
N GLU A 744 -18.37 33.29 -16.27
CA GLU A 744 -18.50 31.91 -15.78
C GLU A 744 -17.52 31.00 -16.54
N VAL A 745 -16.75 30.21 -15.77
CA VAL A 745 -15.76 29.26 -16.29
C VAL A 745 -15.91 27.86 -15.72
N ALA A 746 -16.54 27.72 -14.56
CA ALA A 746 -17.00 26.45 -14.00
C ALA A 746 -18.27 26.67 -13.17
N ARG A 747 -19.06 25.61 -13.01
CA ARG A 747 -20.29 25.60 -12.22
C ARG A 747 -20.47 24.24 -11.57
N ASP A 748 -20.96 24.24 -10.34
CA ASP A 748 -21.46 23.06 -9.66
C ASP A 748 -22.88 23.29 -9.14
N ARG A 749 -23.65 22.21 -8.95
CA ARG A 749 -25.06 22.25 -8.52
C ARG A 749 -25.42 21.07 -7.64
N LEU A 750 -26.06 21.38 -6.53
CA LEU A 750 -26.79 20.39 -5.72
C LEU A 750 -28.28 20.68 -5.83
N VAL A 751 -29.07 19.63 -6.07
CA VAL A 751 -30.52 19.69 -6.18
C VAL A 751 -31.12 18.84 -5.08
N THR A 752 -32.17 19.33 -4.41
CA THR A 752 -32.97 18.55 -3.48
C THR A 752 -33.69 17.44 -4.23
N ALA A 753 -33.32 16.19 -3.97
CA ALA A 753 -33.88 15.04 -4.66
C ALA A 753 -35.28 14.70 -4.14
N GLY A 754 -36.17 14.32 -5.05
CA GLY A 754 -37.48 13.76 -4.72
C GLY A 754 -37.42 12.30 -4.24
N PRO A 755 -38.58 11.65 -4.04
CA PRO A 755 -38.64 10.23 -3.68
C PRO A 755 -37.99 9.32 -4.74
N PRO A 756 -37.29 8.24 -4.34
CA PRO A 756 -36.73 7.26 -5.27
C PRO A 756 -37.75 6.71 -6.27
N ARG A 757 -37.42 6.78 -7.56
CA ARG A 757 -38.33 6.46 -8.68
C ARG A 757 -37.76 5.42 -9.65
N ALA A 758 -36.47 5.50 -9.95
CA ALA A 758 -35.83 4.75 -11.03
C ALA A 758 -34.35 4.44 -10.74
N LEU A 759 -33.76 3.60 -11.60
CA LEU A 759 -32.34 3.25 -11.60
C LEU A 759 -31.70 3.69 -12.91
N THR A 760 -30.64 4.50 -12.84
CA THR A 760 -29.80 4.87 -14.00
C THR A 760 -28.46 4.15 -13.93
N LEU A 761 -27.90 3.78 -15.10
CA LEU A 761 -26.62 3.08 -15.20
C LEU A 761 -25.67 3.88 -16.09
N THR A 762 -24.46 4.11 -15.59
CA THR A 762 -23.34 4.66 -16.37
C THR A 762 -22.27 3.58 -16.47
N ALA A 763 -21.98 3.14 -17.69
CA ALA A 763 -20.85 2.24 -17.95
C ALA A 763 -19.59 3.05 -18.30
N GLU A 764 -18.48 2.70 -17.66
CA GLU A 764 -17.17 3.28 -17.97
C GLU A 764 -16.59 2.70 -19.27
N PRO A 765 -15.83 3.48 -20.06
CA PRO A 765 -15.14 2.98 -21.25
C PRO A 765 -14.30 1.73 -20.94
N ARG A 766 -14.38 0.71 -21.80
CA ARG A 766 -13.57 -0.51 -21.66
C ARG A 766 -12.08 -0.17 -21.82
N GLY A 767 -11.29 -0.45 -20.78
CA GLY A 767 -9.83 -0.35 -20.79
C GLY A 767 -9.14 -1.56 -21.45
N GLN A 768 -7.84 -1.70 -21.21
CA GLN A 768 -6.97 -2.72 -21.82
C GLN A 768 -7.22 -4.16 -21.35
N GLY A 769 -8.02 -4.37 -20.29
CA GLY A 769 -8.29 -5.67 -19.66
C GLY A 769 -9.63 -6.32 -20.04
N ALA A 770 -9.99 -7.38 -19.30
CA ALA A 770 -11.26 -8.09 -19.46
C ALA A 770 -12.43 -7.38 -18.76
N MET A 771 -12.14 -6.50 -17.80
CA MET A 771 -13.13 -5.81 -16.97
C MET A 771 -13.71 -4.55 -17.61
N THR A 772 -14.88 -4.13 -17.11
CA THR A 772 -15.47 -2.79 -17.26
C THR A 772 -16.36 -2.52 -16.04
N PHE A 773 -16.55 -1.26 -15.69
CA PHE A 773 -17.21 -0.84 -14.44
C PHE A 773 -18.53 -0.16 -14.78
N VAL A 774 -19.59 -0.48 -14.02
CA VAL A 774 -20.94 0.06 -14.21
C VAL A 774 -21.46 0.63 -12.90
N THR A 775 -21.55 1.94 -12.81
CA THR A 775 -22.17 2.65 -11.69
C THR A 775 -23.68 2.66 -11.87
N ALA A 776 -24.41 2.15 -10.89
CA ALA A 776 -25.86 2.26 -10.78
C ALA A 776 -26.23 3.33 -9.75
N SER A 777 -27.10 4.27 -10.13
CA SER A 777 -27.60 5.33 -9.25
C SER A 777 -29.11 5.23 -9.07
N VAL A 778 -29.56 5.42 -7.84
CA VAL A 778 -30.98 5.54 -7.47
C VAL A 778 -31.39 6.99 -7.65
N VAL A 779 -32.36 7.24 -8.54
CA VAL A 779 -32.79 8.59 -8.90
C VAL A 779 -34.28 8.82 -8.66
N ASP A 780 -34.65 10.08 -8.47
CA ASP A 780 -36.02 10.55 -8.44
C ASP A 780 -36.66 10.63 -9.86
N GLU A 781 -37.83 11.25 -9.98
CA GLU A 781 -38.53 11.41 -11.26
C GLU A 781 -37.93 12.49 -12.20
N HIS A 782 -36.94 13.26 -11.72
CA HIS A 782 -36.20 14.26 -12.48
C HIS A 782 -34.78 13.80 -12.84
N GLY A 783 -34.35 12.64 -12.33
CA GLY A 783 -33.01 12.08 -12.55
C GLY A 783 -31.96 12.51 -11.52
N VAL A 784 -32.37 13.18 -10.43
CA VAL A 784 -31.47 13.57 -9.33
C VAL A 784 -31.17 12.33 -8.48
N VAL A 785 -29.89 12.09 -8.17
CA VAL A 785 -29.47 10.99 -7.30
C VAL A 785 -29.96 11.26 -5.88
N VAL A 786 -30.64 10.29 -5.26
CA VAL A 786 -31.24 10.44 -3.93
C VAL A 786 -30.21 10.05 -2.84
N PRO A 787 -29.62 10.99 -2.07
CA PRO A 787 -28.47 10.67 -1.22
C PRO A 787 -28.80 9.73 -0.06
N GLY A 788 -30.05 9.75 0.42
CA GLY A 788 -30.53 8.87 1.49
C GLY A 788 -31.05 7.50 1.04
N ALA A 789 -30.93 7.14 -0.26
CA ALA A 789 -31.48 5.89 -0.76
C ALA A 789 -30.49 4.72 -0.61
N GLU A 790 -30.87 3.70 0.17
CA GLU A 790 -30.11 2.45 0.35
C GLU A 790 -30.83 1.15 -0.14
N PRO A 791 -31.63 1.16 -1.23
CA PRO A 791 -32.28 -0.07 -1.71
C PRO A 791 -31.27 -1.11 -2.22
N VAL A 792 -31.62 -2.40 -2.10
CA VAL A 792 -30.79 -3.50 -2.61
C VAL A 792 -30.90 -3.59 -4.13
N LEU A 793 -29.82 -3.17 -4.80
CA LEU A 793 -29.66 -3.21 -6.25
C LEU A 793 -29.21 -4.59 -6.68
N ARG A 794 -30.01 -5.29 -7.52
CA ARG A 794 -29.66 -6.58 -8.11
C ARG A 794 -29.20 -6.41 -9.55
N PHE A 795 -27.96 -6.79 -9.81
CA PHE A 795 -27.32 -6.79 -11.13
C PHE A 795 -27.56 -8.12 -11.85
N THR A 796 -27.81 -8.05 -13.16
CA THR A 796 -27.93 -9.20 -14.05
C THR A 796 -27.22 -8.91 -15.37
N VAL A 797 -26.62 -9.93 -15.99
CA VAL A 797 -25.80 -9.78 -17.20
C VAL A 797 -26.28 -10.76 -18.27
N ARG A 798 -26.31 -10.31 -19.52
CA ARG A 798 -26.57 -11.11 -20.73
C ARG A 798 -25.46 -10.89 -21.75
N GLY A 799 -25.20 -11.90 -22.60
CA GLY A 799 -24.06 -11.89 -23.52
C GLY A 799 -22.80 -12.51 -22.90
N PRO A 800 -21.61 -12.33 -23.50
CA PRO A 800 -20.36 -12.97 -23.08
C PRO A 800 -19.72 -12.26 -21.87
N GLY A 801 -20.43 -12.18 -20.75
CA GLY A 801 -19.93 -11.57 -19.51
C GLY A 801 -20.68 -11.99 -18.25
N ARG A 802 -20.09 -11.71 -17.08
CA ARG A 802 -20.67 -11.93 -15.74
C ARG A 802 -20.40 -10.73 -14.83
N VAL A 803 -21.10 -10.66 -13.70
CA VAL A 803 -20.65 -9.85 -12.56
C VAL A 803 -19.38 -10.51 -12.00
N ALA A 804 -18.33 -9.71 -11.80
CA ALA A 804 -17.07 -10.12 -11.16
C ALA A 804 -16.98 -9.69 -9.70
N GLY A 805 -17.69 -8.61 -9.34
CA GLY A 805 -17.91 -8.17 -7.96
C GLY A 805 -18.75 -6.90 -7.91
N VAL A 806 -19.25 -6.53 -6.74
CA VAL A 806 -20.05 -5.31 -6.51
C VAL A 806 -19.58 -4.57 -5.26
N ASP A 807 -19.51 -3.25 -5.31
CA ASP A 807 -19.12 -2.39 -4.19
C ASP A 807 -19.97 -1.11 -4.11
N ASN A 808 -20.09 -0.53 -2.92
CA ASN A 808 -20.73 0.74 -2.65
C ASN A 808 -19.85 1.70 -1.84
N GLY A 809 -18.64 1.29 -1.44
CA GLY A 809 -17.68 2.14 -0.71
C GLY A 809 -18.02 2.41 0.76
N ARG A 810 -19.06 1.77 1.31
CA ARG A 810 -19.42 1.90 2.73
C ARG A 810 -18.52 1.02 3.58
N GLN A 811 -17.68 1.61 4.44
CA GLN A 811 -16.65 0.88 5.19
C GLN A 811 -17.22 -0.24 6.10
N GLU A 812 -18.39 -0.02 6.70
CA GLU A 812 -19.11 -0.97 7.57
C GLU A 812 -19.98 -2.00 6.80
N ASN A 813 -19.96 -2.02 5.46
CA ASN A 813 -20.70 -2.99 4.67
C ASN A 813 -19.92 -4.30 4.51
N ALA A 814 -20.07 -5.22 5.47
CA ALA A 814 -19.43 -6.54 5.49
C ALA A 814 -20.07 -7.61 4.57
N GLN A 815 -20.90 -7.24 3.58
CA GLN A 815 -21.37 -8.25 2.63
C GLN A 815 -20.20 -8.84 1.80
N SER A 816 -20.39 -10.05 1.25
CA SER A 816 -19.44 -10.59 0.27
C SER A 816 -19.50 -9.78 -1.04
N TYR A 817 -18.32 -9.37 -1.52
CA TYR A 817 -18.12 -8.70 -2.80
C TYR A 817 -18.58 -9.53 -4.01
N GLN A 818 -18.71 -10.85 -3.87
CA GLN A 818 -19.06 -11.77 -4.96
C GLN A 818 -20.57 -11.86 -5.26
N GLN A 819 -21.43 -11.25 -4.44
CA GLN A 819 -22.87 -11.33 -4.65
C GLN A 819 -23.29 -10.48 -5.86
N PRO A 820 -24.31 -10.90 -6.65
CA PRO A 820 -24.83 -10.09 -7.76
C PRO A 820 -25.82 -9.02 -7.28
N ALA A 821 -25.74 -8.62 -6.01
CA ALA A 821 -26.60 -7.61 -5.40
C ALA A 821 -25.92 -6.91 -4.22
N ILE A 822 -26.27 -5.65 -3.97
CA ILE A 822 -25.71 -4.80 -2.91
C ILE A 822 -26.69 -3.67 -2.56
N PRO A 823 -26.83 -3.22 -1.29
CA PRO A 823 -27.51 -1.96 -0.99
C PRO A 823 -26.76 -0.78 -1.62
N ALA A 824 -27.49 0.20 -2.16
CA ALA A 824 -26.89 1.49 -2.51
C ALA A 824 -26.34 2.19 -1.26
N PHE A 825 -25.29 3.01 -1.41
CA PHE A 825 -24.78 3.91 -0.38
C PHE A 825 -24.57 5.31 -0.96
N GLY A 826 -25.15 6.32 -0.33
CA GLY A 826 -25.26 7.66 -0.94
C GLY A 826 -26.09 7.64 -2.24
N GLY A 827 -27.07 6.74 -2.36
CA GLY A 827 -27.84 6.53 -3.58
C GLY A 827 -27.12 5.75 -4.69
N GLN A 828 -25.90 5.23 -4.49
CA GLN A 828 -25.09 4.62 -5.56
C GLN A 828 -24.44 3.28 -5.19
N ALA A 829 -24.14 2.46 -6.21
CA ALA A 829 -23.23 1.32 -6.14
C ALA A 829 -22.56 1.07 -7.50
N VAL A 830 -21.47 0.31 -7.53
CA VAL A 830 -20.69 -0.04 -8.74
C VAL A 830 -20.61 -1.56 -8.87
N ALA A 831 -20.83 -2.08 -10.08
CA ALA A 831 -20.53 -3.47 -10.42
C ALA A 831 -19.36 -3.56 -11.40
N VAL A 832 -18.46 -4.51 -11.17
CA VAL A 832 -17.41 -4.90 -12.10
C VAL A 832 -17.96 -6.02 -12.99
N ILE A 833 -17.80 -5.88 -14.30
CA ILE A 833 -18.33 -6.80 -15.30
C ILE A 833 -17.16 -7.43 -16.06
N ALA A 834 -16.88 -8.70 -15.78
CA ALA A 834 -15.88 -9.48 -16.52
C ALA A 834 -16.46 -9.94 -17.85
N ALA A 835 -15.75 -9.68 -18.95
CA ALA A 835 -15.96 -10.42 -20.19
C ALA A 835 -15.51 -11.88 -20.01
N THR A 836 -16.31 -12.83 -20.49
CA THR A 836 -15.98 -14.27 -20.47
C THR A 836 -15.33 -14.74 -21.78
N GLY A 837 -14.97 -13.80 -22.66
CA GLY A 837 -14.50 -14.05 -24.02
C GLY A 837 -15.65 -14.16 -25.02
N GLY A 838 -15.65 -13.29 -26.03
CA GLY A 838 -16.63 -13.27 -27.12
C GLY A 838 -16.86 -11.85 -27.65
N ARG A 839 -17.01 -11.71 -28.98
CA ARG A 839 -17.20 -10.40 -29.65
C ARG A 839 -18.63 -9.85 -29.60
N GLY A 840 -19.58 -10.58 -29.00
CA GLY A 840 -20.97 -10.13 -28.85
C GLY A 840 -21.13 -9.04 -27.78
N PRO A 841 -22.19 -8.21 -27.85
CA PRO A 841 -22.47 -7.19 -26.83
C PRO A 841 -22.79 -7.83 -25.47
N ILE A 842 -22.42 -7.15 -24.40
CA ILE A 842 -22.75 -7.51 -23.02
C ILE A 842 -23.77 -6.51 -22.50
N THR A 843 -24.98 -6.97 -22.15
CA THR A 843 -26.04 -6.11 -21.59
C THR A 843 -26.14 -6.33 -20.09
N VAL A 844 -26.07 -5.25 -19.33
CA VAL A 844 -26.22 -5.23 -17.87
C VAL A 844 -27.57 -4.62 -17.54
N THR A 845 -28.31 -5.23 -16.63
CA THR A 845 -29.61 -4.73 -16.13
C THR A 845 -29.62 -4.75 -14.61
N VAL A 846 -30.00 -3.63 -14.00
CA VAL A 846 -30.12 -3.47 -12.55
C VAL A 846 -31.57 -3.25 -12.16
N SER A 847 -31.98 -3.93 -11.10
CA SER A 847 -33.37 -3.95 -10.62
C SER A 847 -33.42 -3.87 -9.09
N SER A 848 -34.49 -3.25 -8.58
CA SER A 848 -34.84 -3.22 -7.15
C SER A 848 -36.36 -3.15 -7.03
N PRO A 849 -36.99 -3.75 -6.01
CA PRO A 849 -38.42 -3.58 -5.75
C PRO A 849 -38.80 -2.09 -5.68
N GLY A 850 -39.97 -1.74 -6.24
CA GLY A 850 -40.52 -0.38 -6.25
C GLY A 850 -39.91 0.59 -7.28
N LEU A 851 -38.71 0.32 -7.81
CA LEU A 851 -38.01 1.21 -8.74
C LEU A 851 -38.11 0.74 -10.20
N ALA A 852 -38.17 1.69 -11.13
CA ALA A 852 -38.02 1.37 -12.55
C ALA A 852 -36.60 0.83 -12.84
N PRO A 853 -36.45 -0.34 -13.48
CA PRO A 853 -35.15 -0.96 -13.71
C PRO A 853 -34.37 -0.25 -14.82
N GLY A 854 -33.05 -0.16 -14.62
CA GLY A 854 -32.12 0.45 -15.58
C GLY A 854 -31.33 -0.59 -16.34
N ASN A 855 -30.85 -0.24 -17.54
CA ASN A 855 -30.00 -1.11 -18.35
C ASN A 855 -28.95 -0.32 -19.15
N VAL A 856 -27.83 -0.96 -19.45
CA VAL A 856 -26.75 -0.45 -20.31
C VAL A 856 -26.12 -1.60 -21.08
N THR A 857 -25.63 -1.34 -22.29
CA THR A 857 -24.92 -2.33 -23.11
C THR A 857 -23.51 -1.87 -23.40
N VAL A 858 -22.53 -2.75 -23.17
CA VAL A 858 -21.10 -2.51 -23.37
C VAL A 858 -20.52 -3.47 -24.42
N PRO A 859 -19.44 -3.10 -25.13
CA PRO A 859 -18.77 -4.01 -26.05
C PRO A 859 -18.21 -5.25 -25.34
N GLY A 860 -18.37 -6.41 -25.97
CA GLY A 860 -17.59 -7.62 -25.66
C GLY A 860 -16.13 -7.49 -26.10
N THR A 861 -15.33 -8.51 -25.81
CA THR A 861 -13.91 -8.57 -26.17
C THR A 861 -13.47 -10.03 -26.29
N SER A 862 -12.40 -10.30 -27.06
CA SER A 862 -11.75 -11.62 -27.10
C SER A 862 -10.90 -11.90 -25.87
N LEU A 863 -10.56 -10.89 -25.08
CA LEU A 863 -10.03 -11.10 -23.73
C LEU A 863 -11.13 -11.69 -22.84
N GLY A 864 -10.78 -12.61 -21.95
CA GLY A 864 -11.77 -13.22 -21.08
C GLY A 864 -11.19 -13.97 -19.91
N GLN A 865 -11.53 -13.52 -18.71
CA GLN A 865 -11.48 -14.35 -17.50
C GLN A 865 -12.86 -15.02 -17.40
N ARG A 866 -12.95 -16.34 -17.52
CA ARG A 866 -14.20 -17.10 -17.42
C ARG A 866 -14.49 -17.48 -15.97
N ASN A 867 -13.46 -17.92 -15.25
CA ASN A 867 -13.57 -18.56 -13.94
C ASN A 867 -12.73 -17.83 -12.86
N GLY A 868 -13.04 -16.56 -12.60
CA GLY A 868 -12.44 -15.81 -11.48
C GLY A 868 -13.52 -15.27 -10.53
N PRO A 869 -13.26 -14.16 -9.81
CA PRO A 869 -14.25 -13.50 -8.95
C PRO A 869 -15.64 -13.40 -9.58
N GLY A 870 -16.68 -13.64 -8.79
CA GLY A 870 -18.09 -13.69 -9.19
C GLY A 870 -18.54 -14.97 -9.91
N ALA A 871 -17.64 -15.89 -10.28
CA ALA A 871 -18.02 -17.11 -11.00
C ALA A 871 -18.89 -18.07 -10.16
N ARG A 872 -18.79 -18.03 -8.82
CA ARG A 872 -19.59 -18.85 -7.88
C ARG A 872 -21.00 -18.30 -7.60
N ALA A 873 -21.36 -17.11 -8.09
CA ALA A 873 -22.55 -16.32 -7.70
C ALA A 873 -23.92 -16.89 -8.16
N VAL A 874 -24.02 -18.20 -8.42
CA VAL A 874 -25.17 -18.86 -9.07
C VAL A 874 -25.96 -19.76 -8.10
N GLU A 875 -25.42 -20.06 -6.91
CA GLU A 875 -26.28 -20.57 -5.84
C GLU A 875 -27.39 -19.54 -5.56
N ARG A 876 -28.62 -20.04 -5.33
CA ARG A 876 -29.77 -19.18 -5.07
C ARG A 876 -29.38 -18.19 -3.96
N PRO A 877 -29.75 -16.89 -4.07
CA PRO A 877 -29.73 -16.06 -2.90
C PRO A 877 -30.67 -16.70 -1.88
N ALA A 878 -30.09 -17.27 -0.82
CA ALA A 878 -30.57 -16.89 0.49
C ALA A 878 -30.64 -15.36 0.45
N SER A 879 -31.84 -14.81 0.61
CA SER A 879 -31.92 -13.41 1.00
C SER A 879 -30.98 -13.26 2.19
N PRO A 880 -30.07 -12.27 2.21
CA PRO A 880 -29.52 -11.84 3.48
C PRO A 880 -30.71 -11.28 4.28
N GLY A 881 -31.39 -12.16 5.02
CA GLY A 881 -31.70 -11.82 6.39
C GLY A 881 -30.37 -11.34 6.95
N LEU A 882 -30.33 -10.07 7.36
CA LEU A 882 -29.08 -9.44 7.75
C LEU A 882 -28.35 -10.38 8.70
N ALA A 883 -27.03 -10.46 8.56
CA ALA A 883 -26.18 -10.85 9.67
C ALA A 883 -26.27 -9.72 10.71
N ALA A 884 -27.44 -9.62 11.35
CA ALA A 884 -27.59 -8.95 12.62
C ALA A 884 -26.50 -9.56 13.51
N ALA A 885 -25.65 -8.72 14.07
CA ALA A 885 -24.74 -9.18 15.10
C ALA A 885 -25.57 -9.89 16.17
N ASP A 886 -25.05 -11.01 16.67
CA ASP A 886 -25.67 -11.74 17.77
C ASP A 886 -25.69 -10.83 19.01
N ALA A 887 -26.82 -10.17 19.19
CA ALA A 887 -27.07 -9.15 20.19
C ALA A 887 -28.54 -9.18 20.65
N SER A 888 -29.21 -10.33 20.53
CA SER A 888 -30.63 -10.54 20.90
C SER A 888 -31.64 -9.55 20.28
N TYR A 889 -31.32 -8.98 19.11
CA TYR A 889 -32.13 -7.96 18.46
C TYR A 889 -33.16 -8.55 17.48
N SER A 890 -34.44 -8.23 17.68
CA SER A 890 -35.58 -8.80 16.96
C SER A 890 -35.78 -8.26 15.54
N GLY A 891 -35.07 -7.20 15.14
CA GLY A 891 -35.30 -6.49 13.88
C GLY A 891 -36.59 -5.65 13.85
N ALA A 892 -37.29 -5.51 14.98
CA ALA A 892 -38.50 -4.70 15.09
C ALA A 892 -38.16 -3.19 15.11
N PRO A 893 -38.76 -2.34 14.24
CA PRO A 893 -38.44 -0.91 14.15
C PRO A 893 -38.68 -0.09 15.43
N ASP A 894 -39.47 -0.64 16.35
CA ASP A 894 -40.00 -0.04 17.57
C ASP A 894 -39.26 -0.45 18.85
N THR A 895 -38.25 -1.33 18.75
CA THR A 895 -37.34 -1.65 19.87
C THR A 895 -35.97 -1.01 19.71
N VAL A 896 -35.50 -0.29 20.73
CA VAL A 896 -34.08 0.10 20.87
C VAL A 896 -33.45 -0.79 21.94
N PRO A 897 -32.33 -1.51 21.66
CA PRO A 897 -31.62 -2.29 22.67
C PRO A 897 -31.22 -1.44 23.89
N ALA A 898 -31.27 -2.00 25.09
CA ALA A 898 -30.83 -1.27 26.29
C ALA A 898 -29.34 -0.84 26.22
N ALA A 899 -28.50 -1.64 25.57
CA ALA A 899 -27.10 -1.29 25.27
C ALA A 899 -26.97 -0.06 24.35
N MET A 900 -27.89 0.16 23.42
CA MET A 900 -27.87 1.35 22.52
C MET A 900 -28.17 2.66 23.27
N LEU A 901 -28.47 2.59 24.56
CA LEU A 901 -28.81 3.71 25.44
C LEU A 901 -27.96 3.74 26.72
N ASP A 902 -26.89 2.92 26.80
CA ASP A 902 -26.00 2.87 27.97
C ASP A 902 -25.12 4.12 28.11
N GLY A 903 -24.81 4.80 27.01
CA GLY A 903 -23.81 5.86 26.94
C GLY A 903 -22.36 5.39 27.13
N ASP A 904 -22.11 4.07 27.14
CA ASP A 904 -20.79 3.47 27.35
C ASP A 904 -20.15 3.06 26.01
N PRO A 905 -19.12 3.77 25.53
CA PRO A 905 -18.43 3.39 24.30
C PRO A 905 -17.70 2.03 24.42
N ALA A 906 -17.42 1.53 25.63
CA ALA A 906 -16.76 0.24 25.83
C ALA A 906 -17.61 -0.96 25.41
N THR A 907 -18.94 -0.81 25.30
CA THR A 907 -19.79 -1.88 24.74
C THR A 907 -19.71 -1.96 23.22
N GLY A 908 -19.23 -0.90 22.54
CA GLY A 908 -19.15 -0.82 21.08
C GLY A 908 -20.51 -0.74 20.36
N TRP A 909 -21.62 -0.76 21.10
CA TRP A 909 -23.00 -0.79 20.59
C TRP A 909 -23.84 0.32 21.23
N SER A 910 -23.26 1.52 21.32
CA SER A 910 -23.80 2.68 22.05
C SER A 910 -24.04 3.87 21.12
N ASN A 911 -24.99 4.77 21.45
CA ASN A 911 -25.22 6.02 20.71
C ASN A 911 -24.18 7.13 21.01
N PHE A 912 -23.10 6.77 21.70
CA PHE A 912 -22.07 7.69 22.15
C PHE A 912 -21.06 8.00 21.04
N TYR A 913 -20.54 9.24 21.08
CA TYR A 913 -19.55 9.78 20.15
C TYR A 913 -18.26 10.09 20.92
N VAL A 914 -17.14 9.43 20.59
CA VAL A 914 -15.86 9.58 21.29
C VAL A 914 -14.75 10.01 20.35
N LYS A 915 -13.94 10.97 20.80
CA LYS A 915 -12.52 11.06 20.45
C LYS A 915 -11.74 11.46 21.69
N GLN A 916 -10.70 10.69 22.01
CA GLN A 916 -9.77 11.06 23.06
C GLN A 916 -9.05 12.36 22.69
N ALA A 917 -8.65 13.13 23.69
CA ALA A 917 -7.76 14.26 23.47
C ALA A 917 -6.43 13.74 22.87
N THR A 918 -5.86 14.51 21.95
CA THR A 918 -4.45 14.33 21.58
C THR A 918 -3.60 15.24 22.46
N ALA A 919 -2.31 15.44 22.16
CA ALA A 919 -1.48 16.39 22.89
C ALA A 919 -2.02 17.83 22.83
N THR A 920 -2.86 18.15 21.85
CA THR A 920 -3.28 19.52 21.52
C THR A 920 -4.70 19.67 20.92
N LEU A 921 -5.30 18.60 20.38
CA LEU A 921 -6.73 18.58 20.06
C LEU A 921 -7.53 18.15 21.30
N ASN A 922 -8.57 18.91 21.62
CA ASN A 922 -9.50 18.58 22.71
C ASN A 922 -10.18 17.21 22.49
N ALA A 923 -10.58 16.57 23.59
CA ALA A 923 -11.47 15.42 23.54
C ALA A 923 -12.87 15.87 23.08
N VAL A 924 -13.50 15.07 22.22
CA VAL A 924 -14.93 15.19 21.91
C VAL A 924 -15.61 13.98 22.54
N SER A 925 -16.58 14.18 23.42
CA SER A 925 -17.26 13.08 24.12
C SER A 925 -18.68 13.48 24.48
N ARG A 926 -19.67 12.91 23.77
CA ARG A 926 -21.10 13.18 23.99
C ARG A 926 -21.99 12.09 23.39
N PRO A 927 -23.16 11.78 23.97
CA PRO A 927 -24.22 11.12 23.23
C PRO A 927 -24.75 12.05 22.13
N ARG A 928 -25.16 11.49 20.98
CA ARG A 928 -25.83 12.26 19.93
C ARG A 928 -27.34 12.07 20.03
N GLU A 929 -28.08 13.14 20.34
CA GLU A 929 -29.56 13.09 20.44
C GLU A 929 -30.20 12.63 19.11
N GLN A 930 -29.63 13.04 17.97
CA GLN A 930 -30.06 12.63 16.62
C GLN A 930 -29.77 11.17 16.27
N ASP A 931 -28.95 10.48 17.10
CA ASP A 931 -28.69 9.05 16.93
C ASP A 931 -29.64 8.16 17.73
N HIS A 932 -30.45 8.73 18.64
CA HIS A 932 -31.67 8.07 19.11
C HIS A 932 -32.73 8.00 17.99
N GLY A 933 -33.53 6.93 17.98
CA GLY A 933 -34.66 6.80 17.05
C GLY A 933 -35.69 7.94 17.22
N VAL A 934 -36.29 8.39 16.11
CA VAL A 934 -37.09 9.64 16.03
C VAL A 934 -38.48 9.48 16.67
N HIS A 935 -38.53 9.28 17.98
CA HIS A 935 -39.75 9.05 18.77
C HIS A 935 -39.80 9.83 20.11
N ARG A 936 -39.44 11.13 20.09
CA ARG A 936 -40.14 12.07 21.01
C ARG A 936 -41.57 12.23 20.48
N ARG A 937 -42.53 11.51 21.08
CA ARG A 937 -43.96 11.70 20.80
C ARG A 937 -44.35 13.16 21.06
N GLN A 938 -44.73 13.89 20.02
CA GLN A 938 -45.59 15.05 20.19
C GLN A 938 -46.99 14.56 20.56
N GLY A 939 -47.65 15.24 21.52
CA GLY A 939 -49.05 15.01 21.85
C GLY A 939 -49.31 14.08 23.04
N ALA A 940 -49.38 14.68 24.23
CA ALA A 940 -50.25 14.22 25.31
C ALA A 940 -50.73 15.46 26.09
N SER A 941 -51.93 15.96 25.75
CA SER A 941 -52.52 17.12 26.42
C SER A 941 -53.07 16.73 27.80
N ALA A 942 -52.51 17.30 28.87
CA ALA A 942 -53.01 17.16 30.24
C ALA A 942 -53.31 18.53 30.83
N SER A 943 -54.56 18.98 30.66
CA SER A 943 -55.06 20.25 31.18
C SER A 943 -55.63 20.10 32.59
N SER A 944 -55.04 20.77 33.58
CA SER A 944 -55.77 21.45 34.68
C SER A 944 -54.81 22.33 35.52
N PRO A 945 -55.24 23.50 36.02
CA PRO A 945 -54.36 24.45 36.70
C PRO A 945 -54.53 24.47 38.23
N CYS A 946 -53.40 24.49 38.94
CA CYS A 946 -53.18 25.04 40.29
C CYS A 946 -51.64 25.12 40.47
N GLY A 947 -51.03 26.07 41.18
CA GLY A 947 -51.54 27.23 41.91
C GLY A 947 -50.46 27.76 42.87
N LEU A 948 -50.48 29.06 43.19
CA LEU A 948 -49.62 29.75 44.18
C LEU A 948 -48.09 29.90 43.88
N ALA A 949 -47.77 31.09 43.38
CA ALA A 949 -46.90 32.07 44.05
C ALA A 949 -45.47 31.68 44.56
N ALA A 950 -44.49 32.16 43.77
CA ALA A 950 -43.30 32.91 44.19
C ALA A 950 -42.81 32.95 45.65
N LEU A 951 -41.49 32.81 45.82
CA LEU A 951 -40.65 33.80 46.52
C LEU A 951 -39.13 33.63 46.19
N ARG A 952 -38.44 34.74 45.91
CA ARG A 952 -36.98 34.92 46.11
C ARG A 952 -36.83 35.84 47.35
N PRO A 953 -35.77 35.74 48.17
CA PRO A 953 -34.61 36.60 47.89
C PRO A 953 -33.20 36.03 48.25
N THR A 954 -32.26 36.33 47.36
CA THR A 954 -30.98 37.02 47.60
C THR A 954 -30.12 36.73 48.85
N ALA A 955 -28.93 36.16 48.58
CA ALA A 955 -27.59 36.32 49.17
C ALA A 955 -27.32 37.10 50.48
N VAL A 956 -26.28 36.66 51.21
CA VAL A 956 -25.07 37.47 51.58
C VAL A 956 -23.91 36.52 51.93
N ALA A 957 -22.66 37.00 51.88
CA ALA A 957 -21.45 36.20 52.14
C ALA A 957 -20.63 36.73 53.32
N MET A 958 -19.85 35.87 53.99
CA MET A 958 -18.45 36.17 54.34
C MET A 958 -17.62 34.94 54.73
N ARG A 959 -16.30 35.12 54.72
CA ARG A 959 -15.27 34.15 55.15
C ARG A 959 -15.04 34.26 56.67
N LEU A 960 -14.44 33.24 57.31
CA LEU A 960 -13.04 33.31 57.83
C LEU A 960 -12.59 32.12 58.70
N ILE A 961 -11.27 31.94 58.73
CA ILE A 961 -10.42 31.28 59.75
C ILE A 961 -10.49 29.75 59.89
N ALA A 962 -9.30 29.16 59.88
CA ALA A 962 -8.99 27.75 60.07
C ALA A 962 -8.35 27.50 61.44
N ALA A 963 -8.28 26.24 61.90
CA ALA A 963 -7.15 25.73 62.70
C ALA A 963 -7.19 24.20 62.89
N THR A 964 -6.21 23.54 62.27
CA THR A 964 -5.63 22.21 62.53
C THR A 964 -5.74 21.53 63.91
N ARG A 965 -5.80 20.18 63.84
CA ARG A 965 -5.22 19.16 64.77
C ARG A 965 -5.86 18.93 66.16
N LEU A 966 -6.40 17.73 66.37
CA LEU A 966 -5.66 16.61 66.99
C LEU A 966 -6.43 15.26 66.84
N SER A 967 -5.83 14.16 67.30
CA SER A 967 -6.33 12.77 67.20
C SER A 967 -6.35 12.11 68.58
N PHE A 968 -7.29 11.18 68.85
CA PHE A 968 -7.00 9.79 69.26
C PHE A 968 -8.25 9.01 69.77
N ASN A 969 -8.27 7.70 69.45
CA ASN A 969 -8.91 6.56 70.18
C ASN A 969 -10.44 6.46 70.38
N GLY A 970 -10.95 5.22 70.26
CA GLY A 970 -12.21 4.73 70.87
C GLY A 970 -11.97 4.12 72.28
N PRO A 971 -12.81 3.20 72.82
CA PRO A 971 -13.35 2.03 72.10
C PRO A 971 -14.76 1.48 72.52
N ARG A 972 -15.24 0.49 71.73
CA ARG A 972 -16.08 -0.72 72.04
C ARG A 972 -17.05 -0.79 73.24
N ILE A 973 -18.27 -1.33 73.00
CA ILE A 973 -19.02 -2.44 73.70
C ILE A 973 -20.53 -2.41 73.30
N ALA A 974 -21.39 -3.43 73.39
CA ALA A 974 -21.40 -4.82 72.85
C ALA A 974 -22.82 -5.46 72.99
N PHE A 975 -23.06 -6.64 72.38
CA PHE A 975 -24.25 -7.54 72.45
C PHE A 975 -25.56 -7.11 71.71
N GLY A 976 -26.36 -8.03 71.14
CA GLY A 976 -26.09 -9.46 70.82
C GLY A 976 -27.31 -10.34 70.47
N THR A 977 -27.05 -11.58 70.00
CA THR A 977 -27.97 -12.76 69.84
C THR A 977 -29.01 -12.73 68.70
N LYS A 978 -29.51 -13.85 68.12
CA LYS A 978 -29.08 -15.28 68.01
C LYS A 978 -29.94 -16.01 66.94
N PHE A 979 -29.38 -16.98 66.21
CA PHE A 979 -29.82 -18.42 66.11
C PHE A 979 -28.91 -19.18 65.12
N GLY A 980 -29.04 -20.52 64.97
CA GLY A 980 -27.99 -21.36 64.38
C GLY A 980 -28.40 -22.67 63.66
N PRO A 981 -27.70 -23.81 63.84
CA PRO A 981 -27.27 -24.67 62.72
C PRO A 981 -27.81 -26.12 62.77
N PRO A 982 -27.27 -27.05 61.95
CA PRO A 982 -26.27 -27.99 62.51
C PRO A 982 -25.09 -28.41 61.59
N TRP A 983 -24.08 -29.06 62.21
CA TRP A 983 -22.94 -29.82 61.63
C TRP A 983 -22.93 -31.25 62.24
N PRO A 984 -22.20 -32.24 61.68
CA PRO A 984 -20.85 -32.63 62.18
C PRO A 984 -19.81 -32.79 61.04
N ALA A 985 -18.47 -32.73 61.19
CA ALA A 985 -17.49 -33.20 62.21
C ALA A 985 -17.09 -34.71 62.04
N LEU A 986 -15.94 -35.28 62.47
CA LEU A 986 -14.86 -34.90 63.41
C LEU A 986 -13.60 -35.85 63.27
N VAL A 987 -12.43 -35.53 63.88
CA VAL A 987 -11.25 -36.43 64.22
C VAL A 987 -10.32 -36.93 63.06
N ALA A 988 -9.10 -37.46 63.29
CA ALA A 988 -7.82 -36.77 63.60
C ALA A 988 -6.56 -37.71 63.62
N ARG A 989 -5.35 -37.11 63.49
CA ARG A 989 -3.99 -37.53 63.97
C ARG A 989 -3.25 -38.80 63.42
N ARG A 990 -2.11 -38.53 62.73
CA ARG A 990 -0.73 -39.16 62.76
C ARG A 990 -0.16 -39.42 61.34
N SER A 991 1.13 -39.37 60.99
CA SER A 991 2.36 -38.65 61.43
C SER A 991 3.56 -39.04 60.49
N PHE A 992 4.61 -38.22 60.37
CA PHE A 992 5.92 -38.43 59.64
C PHE A 992 5.92 -38.46 58.08
N ALA A 993 7.05 -38.31 57.32
CA ALA A 993 8.26 -37.42 57.32
C ALA A 993 9.44 -38.03 56.48
N SER A 994 10.38 -37.24 55.88
CA SER A 994 11.81 -37.55 55.47
C SER A 994 12.43 -37.31 54.04
N ALA A 995 11.73 -36.82 52.99
CA ALA A 995 12.23 -36.66 51.58
C ALA A 995 13.53 -35.83 51.29
N ILE A 996 13.96 -35.90 50.01
CA ILE A 996 14.53 -34.88 49.09
C ILE A 996 15.48 -35.55 48.08
N CYS A 997 15.73 -34.89 46.93
CA CYS A 997 16.72 -35.20 45.87
C CYS A 997 16.40 -36.40 44.95
N VAL A 998 16.64 -36.36 43.63
CA VAL A 998 17.66 -35.69 42.76
C VAL A 998 19.00 -36.44 42.69
N SER A 999 19.46 -36.70 41.46
CA SER A 999 20.88 -36.86 41.16
C SER A 999 21.24 -36.32 39.78
N SER A 1000 21.71 -35.07 39.72
CA SER A 1000 22.55 -34.59 38.62
C SER A 1000 24.02 -34.87 38.96
N SER A 1001 24.71 -35.67 38.14
CA SER A 1001 26.16 -35.96 38.19
C SER A 1001 26.51 -36.91 37.02
N CYS A 1002 27.68 -36.88 36.38
CA CYS A 1002 28.91 -36.07 36.44
C CYS A 1002 29.75 -36.43 35.16
N ARG A 1003 30.94 -35.92 34.78
CA ARG A 1003 32.00 -35.06 35.39
C ARG A 1003 32.97 -34.59 34.26
N LEU A 1004 33.82 -33.57 34.54
CA LEU A 1004 35.07 -33.21 33.79
C LEU A 1004 34.86 -32.56 32.38
N ARG A 1005 35.74 -31.69 31.83
CA ARG A 1005 37.15 -31.33 32.17
C ARG A 1005 37.58 -29.94 31.60
N ARG A 1006 38.26 -29.09 32.42
CA ARG A 1006 39.14 -27.92 32.04
C ARG A 1006 38.45 -26.76 31.27
N THR A 1007 38.96 -25.51 31.19
CA THR A 1007 40.21 -24.79 31.61
C THR A 1007 39.85 -23.49 32.35
N SER A 1008 40.15 -23.32 33.65
CA SER A 1008 41.29 -22.58 34.25
C SER A 1008 41.20 -21.04 34.30
N ALA A 1009 41.56 -20.44 35.45
CA ALA A 1009 41.58 -18.99 35.73
C ALA A 1009 43.04 -18.45 35.92
N TRP A 1010 43.33 -17.77 37.05
CA TRP A 1010 44.59 -17.10 37.48
C TRP A 1010 44.74 -15.62 37.04
N ALA A 1011 45.02 -14.58 37.87
CA ALA A 1011 45.18 -14.36 39.32
C ALA A 1011 46.61 -14.10 39.90
N TRP A 1012 46.69 -13.05 40.74
CA TRP A 1012 47.64 -12.79 41.85
C TRP A 1012 49.11 -12.36 41.55
N ALA A 1013 49.83 -11.97 42.60
CA ALA A 1013 51.02 -11.10 42.54
C ALA A 1013 52.05 -11.31 43.68
N GLY A 1014 53.33 -10.99 43.38
CA GLY A 1014 54.30 -10.35 44.29
C GLY A 1014 55.17 -11.21 45.24
N ILE A 1015 56.50 -10.96 45.25
CA ILE A 1015 57.37 -10.65 46.42
C ILE A 1015 58.86 -10.59 46.01
N ALA A 1016 59.59 -9.54 46.47
CA ALA A 1016 61.06 -9.32 46.59
C ALA A 1016 62.03 -9.68 45.41
N GLY A 1017 63.11 -8.94 45.11
CA GLY A 1017 63.70 -7.68 45.61
C GLY A 1017 64.72 -7.16 44.55
N SER A 1018 65.56 -6.13 44.72
CA SER A 1018 65.88 -5.23 45.85
C SER A 1018 66.70 -4.00 45.35
N ARG A 1019 66.63 -2.84 46.06
CA ARG A 1019 67.67 -1.78 46.31
C ARG A 1019 68.70 -1.40 45.20
N LEU A 1020 69.15 -0.14 45.02
CA LEU A 1020 69.04 1.12 45.77
C LEU A 1020 69.26 2.33 44.81
N ALA A 1021 69.15 3.57 45.31
CA ALA A 1021 69.02 4.80 44.51
C ALA A 1021 70.20 5.79 44.66
N THR A 1022 70.30 6.78 43.75
CA THR A 1022 70.98 8.07 43.98
C THR A 1022 70.45 9.23 43.11
N SER A 1023 70.19 10.38 43.77
CA SER A 1023 70.25 11.80 43.35
C SER A 1023 70.46 12.23 41.87
N GLY A 1024 69.81 13.34 41.44
CA GLY A 1024 70.33 14.12 40.29
C GLY A 1024 69.43 15.21 39.68
N GLN A 1025 69.55 16.43 40.19
CA GLN A 1025 68.88 17.70 39.84
C GLN A 1025 69.19 18.28 38.41
N LEU A 1026 68.45 19.34 38.01
CA LEU A 1026 68.82 20.46 37.06
C LEU A 1026 68.35 20.48 35.56
N ILE A 1027 67.75 21.63 35.20
CA ILE A 1027 67.92 22.48 33.99
C ILE A 1027 67.38 22.02 32.60
N CYS A 1028 66.50 22.87 32.02
CA CYS A 1028 66.31 23.08 30.57
C CYS A 1028 67.23 24.24 30.11
N PRO A 1029 67.75 24.26 28.87
CA PRO A 1029 67.20 25.19 27.84
C PRO A 1029 67.42 24.65 26.36
N PRO A 1030 67.38 25.47 25.28
CA PRO A 1030 66.18 26.05 24.64
C PRO A 1030 66.22 25.97 23.08
N ALA A 1031 65.61 26.96 22.39
CA ALA A 1031 65.93 27.45 21.02
C ALA A 1031 65.37 26.67 19.79
N LEU A 1032 65.06 27.29 18.64
CA LEU A 1032 65.03 28.73 18.23
C LEU A 1032 64.10 28.90 17.00
N VAL A 1033 63.34 30.02 16.89
CA VAL A 1033 62.56 30.40 15.67
C VAL A 1033 62.42 31.93 15.51
N PRO A 1034 63.11 32.55 14.54
CA PRO A 1034 62.55 33.67 13.73
C PRO A 1034 63.11 33.58 12.26
N PRO A 1035 63.19 34.62 11.39
CA PRO A 1035 62.57 35.97 11.37
C PRO A 1035 61.93 36.43 10.02
N VAL A 1036 61.03 37.45 10.09
CA VAL A 1036 60.93 38.67 9.19
C VAL A 1036 60.61 38.51 7.68
N CYS A 1037 59.78 39.31 6.99
CA CYS A 1037 58.66 40.29 7.22
C CYS A 1037 58.00 40.53 5.81
N THR A 1038 57.15 41.51 5.42
CA THR A 1038 56.48 42.76 5.93
C THR A 1038 55.24 42.99 5.00
N GLY A 1039 54.36 44.00 5.07
CA GLY A 1039 54.15 45.15 5.97
C GLY A 1039 53.15 46.17 5.36
N ALA A 1040 52.52 47.01 6.21
CA ALA A 1040 51.80 48.28 5.88
C ALA A 1040 50.52 48.20 4.98
N GLU A 1041 49.50 49.10 5.05
CA GLU A 1041 49.27 50.29 5.90
C GLU A 1041 47.76 50.60 6.15
N ALA A 1042 47.45 51.80 6.69
CA ALA A 1042 46.15 52.27 7.26
C ALA A 1042 44.99 52.53 6.24
N ALA A 1043 43.76 52.97 6.57
CA ALA A 1043 43.08 53.49 7.79
C ALA A 1043 41.59 53.03 7.82
N GLY A 1044 40.67 53.26 8.79
CA GLY A 1044 40.48 54.32 9.81
C GLY A 1044 39.58 55.45 9.26
N ALA A 1045 38.51 55.95 9.90
CA ALA A 1045 37.78 55.70 11.17
C ALA A 1045 36.28 56.09 10.96
N GLY A 1046 35.30 56.14 11.89
CA GLY A 1046 35.15 55.99 13.36
C GLY A 1046 33.62 56.09 13.67
N ALA A 1047 33.06 56.18 14.88
CA ALA A 1047 33.48 56.18 16.30
C ALA A 1047 32.23 55.74 17.15
N ALA A 1048 32.14 55.63 18.49
CA ALA A 1048 32.97 55.83 19.70
C ALA A 1048 32.42 54.82 20.78
N TRP A 1049 33.17 54.22 21.73
CA TRP A 1049 33.93 54.76 22.89
C TRP A 1049 33.05 55.46 23.97
N PRO A 1050 33.42 55.49 25.29
CA PRO A 1050 34.71 55.17 25.96
C PRO A 1050 34.58 54.25 27.24
N PRO A 1051 35.64 54.05 28.07
CA PRO A 1051 35.69 53.02 29.15
C PRO A 1051 35.99 53.53 30.59
N ARG A 1052 35.84 52.66 31.63
CA ARG A 1052 36.75 52.45 32.82
C ARG A 1052 36.08 51.74 34.04
N ALA A 1053 36.74 50.68 34.53
CA ALA A 1053 37.06 50.33 35.94
C ALA A 1053 36.00 50.22 37.10
N HIS A 1054 36.45 49.52 38.16
CA HIS A 1054 36.02 49.51 39.58
C HIS A 1054 34.96 48.50 40.13
N VAL A 1055 35.50 47.51 40.87
CA VAL A 1055 35.29 47.24 42.32
C VAL A 1055 33.88 46.86 42.88
N ALA A 1056 33.82 45.64 43.43
CA ALA A 1056 33.00 45.14 44.56
C ALA A 1056 31.45 45.10 44.42
N SER A 1057 30.73 44.18 45.09
CA SER A 1057 31.11 43.34 46.25
C SER A 1057 30.68 41.87 46.17
N ARG A 1058 31.34 41.05 47.01
CA ARG A 1058 31.07 39.64 47.39
C ARG A 1058 30.70 39.65 48.90
N PRO A 1059 30.13 38.60 49.55
CA PRO A 1059 30.56 37.19 49.39
C PRO A 1059 29.52 36.04 49.56
N ARG A 1060 29.84 34.89 48.93
CA ARG A 1060 30.15 33.55 49.53
C ARG A 1060 29.88 33.30 51.05
N PRO A 1061 29.80 32.01 51.53
CA PRO A 1061 29.63 30.71 50.84
C PRO A 1061 28.74 29.68 51.63
N CYS A 1062 29.02 28.38 51.46
CA CYS A 1062 28.60 27.17 52.21
C CYS A 1062 27.32 26.44 51.70
N GLY A 1063 27.33 25.11 51.50
CA GLY A 1063 28.46 24.16 51.56
C GLY A 1063 28.09 22.68 51.39
N PHE A 1064 29.13 21.84 51.27
CA PHE A 1064 29.18 20.36 51.47
C PHE A 1064 28.36 19.39 50.58
N THR A 1065 29.08 18.84 49.59
CA THR A 1065 29.30 17.42 49.23
C THR A 1065 28.27 16.29 49.50
N PRO A 1066 28.23 15.26 48.61
CA PRO A 1066 27.30 14.12 48.68
C PRO A 1066 27.82 12.94 49.53
N TRP A 1067 26.94 11.99 49.85
CA TRP A 1067 27.30 10.64 50.34
C TRP A 1067 26.55 9.51 49.64
N ARG A 1068 27.02 8.28 49.87
CA ARG A 1068 26.79 7.07 49.07
C ARG A 1068 25.69 6.13 49.63
N PRO A 1069 25.22 5.12 48.85
CA PRO A 1069 24.07 4.29 49.22
C PRO A 1069 24.40 3.21 50.26
N ILE A 1070 23.34 2.58 50.80
CA ILE A 1070 23.39 1.37 51.61
C ILE A 1070 22.64 0.25 50.89
N ALA A 1071 23.22 -0.95 50.88
CA ALA A 1071 22.55 -2.18 50.46
C ALA A 1071 22.91 -3.31 51.44
N MET A 1072 21.91 -3.79 52.19
CA MET A 1072 21.90 -5.06 52.92
C MET A 1072 20.43 -5.43 53.24
N ALA A 1073 20.05 -6.67 53.53
CA ALA A 1073 20.43 -8.00 53.07
C ALA A 1073 19.78 -9.04 54.01
N ILE A 1074 19.32 -10.18 53.47
CA ILE A 1074 19.15 -11.47 54.17
C ILE A 1074 18.14 -11.54 55.33
N ARG A 1075 17.12 -12.39 55.18
CA ARG A 1075 16.93 -13.57 56.05
C ARG A 1075 16.05 -14.64 55.39
N SER A 1076 16.37 -15.90 55.67
CA SER A 1076 15.75 -17.12 55.13
C SER A 1076 15.83 -18.26 56.16
N ILE A 1077 14.93 -19.24 56.08
CA ILE A 1077 14.85 -20.57 56.77
C ILE A 1077 13.60 -21.27 56.15
N VAL A 1078 13.57 -22.50 55.57
CA VAL A 1078 14.06 -23.87 55.92
C VAL A 1078 13.05 -24.59 56.85
N ASP A 1079 12.51 -25.83 56.68
CA ASP A 1079 12.93 -27.14 56.08
C ASP A 1079 11.71 -28.12 55.81
N VAL A 1080 11.92 -29.41 55.44
CA VAL A 1080 11.02 -30.62 55.62
C VAL A 1080 9.76 -30.86 54.69
N ARG A 1081 9.22 -32.10 54.38
CA ARG A 1081 9.74 -33.34 53.68
C ARG A 1081 8.85 -34.67 53.74
N LEU A 1082 8.34 -35.30 52.64
CA LEU A 1082 8.37 -36.78 52.26
C LEU A 1082 7.73 -37.19 50.88
N SER A 1083 7.73 -38.51 50.56
CA SER A 1083 7.12 -39.28 49.43
C SER A 1083 6.88 -40.79 49.78
N ALA A 1084 5.74 -41.39 49.42
CA ALA A 1084 5.56 -42.86 49.27
C ALA A 1084 4.30 -43.17 48.44
N SER A 1085 4.02 -44.43 48.09
CA SER A 1085 3.06 -44.82 47.04
C SER A 1085 2.00 -45.87 47.43
N GLY A 1086 0.80 -45.74 46.82
CA GLY A 1086 -0.25 -46.78 46.73
C GLY A 1086 -1.20 -46.93 47.93
N PRO A 1087 -2.23 -47.80 47.86
CA PRO A 1087 -2.56 -48.77 46.79
C PRO A 1087 -3.95 -48.55 46.12
N ARG A 1088 -4.58 -49.63 45.63
CA ARG A 1088 -5.81 -49.70 44.79
C ARG A 1088 -7.01 -50.31 45.54
N ILE A 1089 -8.21 -50.29 44.90
CA ILE A 1089 -9.26 -51.36 44.75
C ILE A 1089 -10.68 -50.73 44.79
N ALA A 1090 -11.75 -51.22 44.14
CA ALA A 1090 -12.05 -51.78 42.80
C ALA A 1090 -13.40 -52.57 42.85
N PHE A 1091 -13.84 -53.13 41.70
CA PHE A 1091 -15.01 -54.00 41.41
C PHE A 1091 -16.31 -53.33 40.90
N GLY A 1092 -16.96 -53.85 39.84
CA GLY A 1092 -16.46 -54.89 38.92
C GLY A 1092 -17.42 -55.47 37.86
N THR A 1093 -16.85 -56.40 37.05
CA THR A 1093 -17.49 -57.48 36.23
C THR A 1093 -18.44 -57.11 35.07
N LYS A 1094 -18.46 -57.76 33.89
CA LYS A 1094 -17.65 -58.84 33.23
C LYS A 1094 -17.68 -58.61 31.67
N PHE A 1095 -17.49 -59.48 30.65
CA PHE A 1095 -17.34 -60.95 30.47
C PHE A 1095 -16.62 -61.31 29.12
N GLU A 1096 -15.35 -61.76 29.17
CA GLU A 1096 -14.63 -62.79 28.33
C GLU A 1096 -14.56 -62.82 26.76
N PRO A 1097 -13.59 -63.59 26.16
CA PRO A 1097 -13.15 -63.51 24.75
C PRO A 1097 -13.16 -64.87 23.97
N PRO A 1098 -12.46 -64.99 22.82
CA PRO A 1098 -11.33 -65.95 22.78
C PRO A 1098 -10.07 -65.54 21.95
N TRP A 1099 -9.01 -66.35 22.07
CA TRP A 1099 -7.69 -66.36 21.37
C TRP A 1099 -7.44 -67.80 20.81
N PRO A 1100 -6.57 -68.07 19.79
CA PRO A 1100 -5.08 -68.11 19.88
C PRO A 1100 -4.34 -67.58 18.61
N ALA A 1101 -3.02 -67.29 18.53
CA ALA A 1101 -1.80 -67.47 19.34
C ALA A 1101 -0.78 -68.54 18.85
N LEU A 1102 0.38 -68.08 18.32
CA LEU A 1102 1.65 -68.83 18.19
C LEU A 1102 2.81 -67.86 17.78
N VAL A 1103 4.09 -68.25 17.85
CA VAL A 1103 5.00 -68.20 19.02
C VAL A 1103 6.47 -68.27 18.53
N ALA A 1104 7.45 -67.81 19.34
CA ALA A 1104 8.92 -67.95 19.15
C ALA A 1104 9.61 -67.04 18.09
N ARG A 1105 10.90 -66.64 18.20
CA ARG A 1105 11.92 -66.66 19.30
C ARG A 1105 13.16 -65.81 18.89
N ARG A 1106 13.73 -65.01 19.82
CA ARG A 1106 15.17 -64.58 19.90
C ARG A 1106 15.73 -63.76 18.69
N SER A 1107 16.83 -62.99 18.77
CA SER A 1107 17.68 -62.46 19.86
C SER A 1107 18.44 -61.20 19.36
N PHE A 1108 19.01 -60.40 20.27
CA PHE A 1108 19.97 -59.32 19.95
C PHE A 1108 21.32 -59.85 19.43
N ALA A 1109 22.01 -59.08 18.56
CA ALA A 1109 23.45 -58.74 18.65
C ALA A 1109 23.92 -57.81 17.50
N SER A 1110 25.05 -57.12 17.68
CA SER A 1110 25.65 -56.18 16.71
C SER A 1110 27.09 -56.58 16.32
N ALA A 1111 27.42 -56.51 15.02
CA ALA A 1111 28.77 -56.42 14.43
C ALA A 1111 28.60 -55.97 12.95
N ILE A 1112 29.41 -55.13 12.29
CA ILE A 1112 30.89 -54.92 12.23
C ILE A 1112 31.62 -55.94 11.33
N CYS A 1113 32.59 -55.43 10.57
CA CYS A 1113 33.35 -56.01 9.44
C CYS A 1113 32.61 -56.02 8.09
N VAL A 1114 33.08 -55.41 6.98
CA VAL A 1114 34.43 -55.07 6.43
C VAL A 1114 35.15 -56.22 5.71
N SER A 1115 35.07 -56.22 4.38
CA SER A 1115 36.19 -56.50 3.47
C SER A 1115 35.89 -55.96 2.05
N SER A 1116 36.80 -55.61 1.15
CA SER A 1116 38.18 -55.06 1.18
C SER A 1116 38.89 -55.49 -0.10
N SER A 1117 39.13 -54.57 -1.05
CA SER A 1117 40.15 -54.68 -2.12
C SER A 1117 40.53 -53.25 -2.53
N CYS A 1118 41.66 -52.68 -2.11
CA CYS A 1118 43.06 -52.93 -2.52
C CYS A 1118 43.44 -52.32 -3.89
N ARG A 1119 44.57 -51.60 -4.05
CA ARG A 1119 45.49 -50.98 -3.05
C ARG A 1119 46.52 -50.05 -3.74
N LEU A 1120 47.18 -49.21 -2.91
CA LEU A 1120 48.44 -48.41 -3.08
C LEU A 1120 48.15 -46.89 -3.04
N ARG A 1121 48.70 -46.06 -2.11
CA ARG A 1121 50.07 -45.84 -1.55
C ARG A 1121 51.02 -45.15 -2.55
N ARG A 1122 51.84 -44.15 -2.18
CA ARG A 1122 52.01 -43.35 -0.93
C ARG A 1122 52.99 -42.18 -1.19
N THR A 1123 52.84 -41.04 -0.49
CA THR A 1123 53.90 -40.01 -0.24
C THR A 1123 54.54 -39.36 -1.50
N SER A 1124 55.35 -38.29 -1.49
CA SER A 1124 56.08 -37.56 -0.44
C SER A 1124 56.11 -36.04 -0.75
N ALA A 1125 56.65 -35.22 0.17
CA ALA A 1125 56.99 -33.81 -0.11
C ALA A 1125 58.26 -33.67 -0.95
N TRP A 1126 58.51 -32.47 -1.51
CA TRP A 1126 59.72 -31.64 -1.26
C TRP A 1126 59.55 -30.24 -1.88
N ALA A 1127 60.47 -29.32 -1.64
CA ALA A 1127 60.37 -27.93 -2.08
C ALA A 1127 61.67 -27.41 -2.74
N GLY A 1128 61.49 -26.54 -3.74
CA GLY A 1128 62.48 -25.56 -4.20
C GLY A 1128 63.58 -26.06 -5.14
N ILE A 1129 63.85 -25.25 -6.17
CA ILE A 1129 65.18 -24.84 -6.65
C ILE A 1129 64.98 -23.57 -7.49
N ALA A 1130 65.98 -22.69 -7.53
CA ALA A 1130 65.94 -21.43 -8.26
C ALA A 1130 67.20 -21.24 -9.11
N GLY A 1131 67.06 -20.49 -10.20
CA GLY A 1131 68.17 -20.04 -11.05
C GLY A 1131 67.78 -19.96 -12.52
N SER A 1132 68.18 -19.00 -13.38
CA SER A 1132 68.56 -17.59 -13.29
C SER A 1132 69.50 -17.29 -14.47
N ARG A 1133 69.22 -16.21 -15.25
CA ARG A 1133 70.17 -15.20 -15.81
C ARG A 1133 69.91 -14.76 -17.27
N LEU A 1134 69.79 -13.42 -17.41
CA LEU A 1134 70.43 -12.52 -18.39
C LEU A 1134 70.33 -12.74 -19.91
N ALA A 1135 69.61 -11.82 -20.59
CA ALA A 1135 70.11 -10.86 -21.62
C ALA A 1135 68.91 -10.04 -22.16
N THR A 1136 68.72 -8.71 -22.10
CA THR A 1136 69.54 -7.47 -22.29
C THR A 1136 69.52 -6.86 -23.71
N SER A 1137 68.44 -6.14 -24.05
CA SER A 1137 68.39 -4.93 -24.91
C SER A 1137 66.98 -4.31 -24.82
N GLY A 1138 66.70 -3.03 -25.12
CA GLY A 1138 67.57 -1.88 -25.44
C GLY A 1138 66.77 -0.76 -26.14
N HIS A 1139 66.97 0.51 -25.74
CA HIS A 1139 66.26 1.74 -26.21
C HIS A 1139 64.79 1.87 -25.71
N VAL A 1140 64.26 2.98 -25.13
CA VAL A 1140 64.51 4.45 -25.18
C VAL A 1140 63.92 5.08 -26.47
N ILE A 1141 62.98 6.04 -26.41
CA ILE A 1141 63.20 7.50 -26.27
C ILE A 1141 61.97 8.25 -25.66
N ARG A 1142 62.26 9.08 -24.64
CA ARG A 1142 61.70 10.40 -24.19
C ARG A 1142 60.20 10.81 -24.29
N LEU A 1143 59.71 11.37 -23.17
CA LEU A 1143 58.73 12.49 -23.07
C LEU A 1143 59.44 13.86 -23.26
N PRO A 1144 58.69 14.98 -23.41
CA PRO A 1144 58.58 15.91 -22.25
C PRO A 1144 57.25 16.72 -22.13
N ASP A 1145 56.96 17.12 -20.89
CA ASP A 1145 56.66 18.47 -20.34
C ASP A 1145 56.59 19.72 -21.27
N ALA A 1146 56.03 20.89 -20.91
CA ALA A 1146 54.92 21.30 -20.00
C ALA A 1146 54.69 22.84 -20.05
N ALA A 1147 53.44 23.29 -19.80
CA ALA A 1147 53.01 24.57 -19.17
C ALA A 1147 53.24 25.99 -19.79
N LEU A 1148 52.24 26.88 -19.57
CA LEU A 1148 52.26 28.38 -19.51
C LEU A 1148 52.48 29.17 -20.85
N ALA A 1149 51.99 30.41 -21.07
CA ALA A 1149 51.32 31.42 -20.21
C ALA A 1149 50.28 32.33 -20.97
N TRP A 1150 49.61 33.24 -20.25
CA TRP A 1150 48.79 34.42 -20.69
C TRP A 1150 49.68 35.71 -20.77
N PRO A 1151 49.27 36.91 -21.31
CA PRO A 1151 48.01 37.68 -21.14
C PRO A 1151 47.49 38.41 -22.44
N GLY A 1152 46.57 39.40 -22.48
CA GLY A 1152 45.85 40.21 -21.47
C GLY A 1152 44.72 41.13 -22.04
N SER A 1153 44.13 41.98 -21.20
CA SER A 1153 42.86 42.77 -21.39
C SER A 1153 43.11 44.29 -21.67
N PRO A 1154 42.20 45.28 -21.43
CA PRO A 1154 40.70 45.38 -21.47
C PRO A 1154 40.15 46.68 -22.16
N THR A 1155 38.82 46.87 -22.28
CA THR A 1155 38.15 48.21 -22.22
C THR A 1155 36.67 48.09 -21.74
N VAL A 1156 36.05 49.19 -21.29
CA VAL A 1156 34.74 49.28 -20.60
C VAL A 1156 33.89 50.43 -21.18
N VAL A 1157 32.55 50.30 -21.16
CA VAL A 1157 31.52 51.39 -20.94
C VAL A 1157 30.14 50.72 -20.68
N ALA A 1158 29.19 51.42 -20.06
CA ALA A 1158 27.85 50.94 -19.68
C ALA A 1158 26.72 51.93 -20.07
N ILE A 1159 25.50 51.74 -19.51
CA ILE A 1159 24.37 52.71 -19.33
C ILE A 1159 23.06 52.48 -20.15
N THR A 1160 22.11 51.80 -19.49
CA THR A 1160 20.63 52.02 -19.37
C THR A 1160 19.61 52.02 -20.54
N SER A 1161 18.38 51.60 -20.15
CA SER A 1161 17.04 52.10 -20.55
C SER A 1161 16.27 51.39 -21.68
N ALA A 1162 14.94 51.59 -21.66
CA ALA A 1162 13.88 50.94 -22.45
C ALA A 1162 12.71 51.95 -22.64
N PRO A 1163 11.49 51.52 -23.04
CA PRO A 1163 11.05 50.84 -24.25
C PRO A 1163 10.38 51.84 -25.24
N PRO A 1164 9.67 51.37 -26.29
CA PRO A 1164 8.27 51.78 -26.42
C PRO A 1164 7.32 50.66 -26.92
N ALA A 1165 6.05 50.99 -27.18
CA ALA A 1165 4.98 50.02 -27.49
C ALA A 1165 3.92 50.57 -28.49
N ILE A 1166 2.91 49.73 -28.79
CA ILE A 1166 1.60 50.04 -29.42
C ILE A 1166 1.58 50.29 -30.94
N ALA A 1167 0.91 49.38 -31.69
CA ALA A 1167 -0.16 49.70 -32.65
C ALA A 1167 -0.88 48.43 -33.18
N ARG A 1168 -2.16 48.56 -33.58
CA ARG A 1168 -2.94 47.60 -34.41
C ARG A 1168 -3.43 48.34 -35.68
N PRO A 1169 -3.82 47.64 -36.77
CA PRO A 1169 -5.25 47.69 -37.15
C PRO A 1169 -5.81 46.39 -37.81
N ARG A 1170 -6.92 46.50 -38.56
CA ARG A 1170 -7.60 45.49 -39.42
C ARG A 1170 -7.31 45.83 -40.91
N ALA A 1171 -7.72 45.10 -41.96
CA ALA A 1171 -8.77 44.07 -42.20
C ALA A 1171 -8.23 42.98 -43.19
N ALA A 1172 -8.91 41.96 -43.76
CA ALA A 1172 -10.29 41.68 -44.25
C ALA A 1172 -10.71 42.57 -45.47
N VAL A 1173 -11.26 42.10 -46.61
CA VAL A 1173 -12.02 40.88 -46.99
C VAL A 1173 -11.84 40.53 -48.50
N ALA A 1174 -12.01 39.23 -48.88
CA ALA A 1174 -12.19 38.66 -50.25
C ALA A 1174 -10.97 38.73 -51.23
N SER A 1175 -10.85 37.97 -52.34
CA SER A 1175 -11.80 37.16 -53.16
C SER A 1175 -11.02 36.07 -53.99
N PHE A 1176 -11.55 35.09 -54.78
CA PHE A 1176 -12.92 34.57 -55.03
C PHE A 1176 -12.95 33.14 -55.68
N VAL A 1177 -13.66 32.19 -55.05
CA VAL A 1177 -14.65 31.24 -55.65
C VAL A 1177 -14.33 30.35 -56.88
N ARG A 1178 -14.35 29.02 -56.66
CA ARG A 1178 -14.89 27.87 -57.47
C ARG A 1178 -14.50 26.54 -56.78
N ARG A 1179 -15.01 25.32 -57.03
CA ARG A 1179 -16.31 24.70 -57.44
C ARG A 1179 -16.15 23.15 -57.23
N GLU A 1180 -17.14 22.26 -57.05
CA GLU A 1180 -18.59 22.36 -56.78
C GLU A 1180 -19.14 21.08 -56.07
N ARG A 1181 -20.02 21.26 -55.05
CA ARG A 1181 -21.03 20.33 -54.41
C ARG A 1181 -20.60 18.92 -53.93
N ARG A 1182 -20.97 18.38 -52.74
CA ARG A 1182 -22.10 18.46 -51.76
C ARG A 1182 -23.12 17.30 -51.89
N CYS A 1183 -23.25 16.51 -50.81
CA CYS A 1183 -24.48 16.46 -49.99
C CYS A 1183 -24.18 15.92 -48.56
N ARG A 1184 -25.22 15.80 -47.71
CA ARG A 1184 -25.13 15.73 -46.22
C ARG A 1184 -25.87 14.48 -45.65
N PRO A 1185 -26.01 14.26 -44.31
CA PRO A 1185 -25.71 12.95 -43.72
C PRO A 1185 -26.96 12.25 -43.12
N PRO A 1186 -26.76 11.13 -42.40
CA PRO A 1186 -26.96 11.18 -40.94
C PRO A 1186 -25.65 11.27 -40.14
#